data_AF-A0A820G940-F1
#
_entry.id   AF-A0A820G940-F1
#
_cell.length_a   1.000
_cell.length_b   1.000
_cell.length_c   1.000
_cell.angle_alpha   90.00
_cell.angle_beta   90.00
_cell.angle_gamma   90.00
#
_symmetry.space_group_name_H-M   'P 1'
#
loop_
_entity.id
_entity.type
_entity.pdbx_description
1 polymer ?
#
loop_
_entity_poly.entity_id
_entity_poly.type
_entity_poly.pdbx_seq_one_letter_code
_entity_poly.pdbx_strand_id
1 'polypeptide(L)'
;MFYVVGIPSKDHPLLIRKILKSLWFVIPYTEKARRYRLKSFGRPANEHKYTKNESQQITVVDFFRDTWNYRLCYTHLPVVELYDPDDKNQSYFLPMELVNVDEGQPNLQPLTSEQHAKATNKTVVHPDECYRMIRRVTDERRFKQDPYLEKFGLTVDVDEMLMLPARILPPPKIIYKSSHGAQGDVIERVQIGKWWLNNRFDKTCEIRTWAVVLVSEREPDNRQIRLTRDFAQRISQAMSKYGIRFNSSPIEKFDAAVPQTILARMNELKMQEYEVIIYILDQVDDEIYHLIKYFGNIKIGMVTQCIRFDQLMSNSDPREMDMYIQNLVEKFNARLRGVNQLVSLMPALISPLARSNIFMFFGIDCTHITCSHVRPSIVAVVGSKDSTNTQYAARVLQQFPQKGKIAFAIINDLHKYVVELIRVFSNHNSCLPNKLVFYQVGLDDGSFEKMLDNELRAIQRACQELYAHNQLPQICFVVVKKRHHTRFFTWNKQSNQANNIQPGTVLDTDIVSLNGFEFYLNSDATIQGTSRPMLYKVLYDEIGFTLDDIQQLTYYLCHIDVRCTKAIYVPAPVHCATLHVSHHLELHYKSQMSKDMNEINHKALTSEQYAKVTKQKSLVRLDERYKMICSVVDECQLNNDSYLEKCCLIVNAMLKYCIQFNLSSIEKFEAGVPQTILVHMNELKM
;
A
#
# COMPACT_ATOMS: atom_id res chain seq x y z
N MET A 1 -16.65 -30.72 -3.15
CA MET A 1 -16.75 -29.43 -3.87
C MET A 1 -16.69 -28.31 -2.85
N PHE A 2 -15.55 -27.63 -2.71
CA PHE A 2 -15.43 -26.46 -1.84
C PHE A 2 -15.94 -25.24 -2.62
N TYR A 3 -17.21 -24.88 -2.46
CA TYR A 3 -17.71 -23.59 -2.94
C TYR A 3 -17.26 -22.51 -1.96
N VAL A 4 -16.08 -21.93 -2.20
CA VAL A 4 -15.81 -20.57 -1.72
C VAL A 4 -16.53 -19.64 -2.68
N VAL A 5 -17.60 -19.03 -2.19
CA VAL A 5 -18.44 -18.07 -2.92
C VAL A 5 -17.55 -16.91 -3.41
N GLY A 6 -17.56 -16.64 -4.72
CA GLY A 6 -17.01 -15.41 -5.30
C GLY A 6 -15.71 -15.47 -6.11
N ILE A 7 -15.18 -16.66 -6.45
CA ILE A 7 -13.97 -16.77 -7.31
C ILE A 7 -14.25 -17.74 -8.48
N PRO A 8 -13.92 -17.41 -9.75
CA PRO A 8 -14.13 -18.29 -10.90
C PRO A 8 -13.52 -19.69 -10.71
N SER A 9 -14.22 -20.73 -11.18
CA SER A 9 -13.97 -22.14 -10.84
C SER A 9 -12.61 -22.71 -11.28
N LYS A 10 -11.86 -22.01 -12.14
CA LYS A 10 -10.57 -22.49 -12.67
C LYS A 10 -9.36 -22.11 -11.79
N ASP A 11 -9.47 -21.10 -10.93
CA ASP A 11 -8.36 -20.59 -10.11
C ASP A 11 -8.34 -21.13 -8.66
N HIS A 12 -9.40 -21.84 -8.28
CA HIS A 12 -9.67 -22.33 -6.92
C HIS A 12 -8.58 -23.25 -6.31
N PRO A 13 -8.04 -24.27 -7.01
CA PRO A 13 -7.13 -25.24 -6.40
C PRO A 13 -5.76 -24.66 -6.03
N LEU A 14 -5.25 -23.73 -6.83
CA LEU A 14 -3.92 -23.13 -6.63
C LEU A 14 -3.94 -22.12 -5.48
N LEU A 15 -5.02 -21.36 -5.36
CA LEU A 15 -5.21 -20.43 -4.26
C LEU A 15 -5.37 -21.15 -2.93
N ILE A 16 -6.21 -22.20 -2.89
CA ILE A 16 -6.38 -23.07 -1.70
C ILE A 16 -5.03 -23.66 -1.27
N ARG A 17 -4.22 -24.16 -2.23
CA ARG A 17 -2.89 -24.68 -1.92
C ARG A 17 -1.96 -23.63 -1.32
N LYS A 18 -1.99 -22.39 -1.81
CA LYS A 18 -1.15 -21.31 -1.27
C LYS A 18 -1.54 -20.96 0.16
N ILE A 19 -2.84 -20.88 0.45
CA ILE A 19 -3.36 -20.61 1.79
C ILE A 19 -2.95 -21.73 2.75
N LEU A 20 -3.26 -22.98 2.40
CA LEU A 20 -3.02 -24.12 3.28
C LEU A 20 -1.53 -24.37 3.54
N LYS A 21 -0.63 -24.06 2.59
CA LYS A 21 0.83 -24.12 2.82
C LYS A 21 1.34 -23.18 3.92
N SER A 22 0.61 -22.10 4.19
CA SER A 22 0.99 -21.13 5.23
C SER A 22 0.53 -21.54 6.63
N LEU A 23 -0.24 -22.61 6.76
CA LEU A 23 -0.82 -23.08 8.03
C LEU A 23 -0.03 -24.25 8.63
N TRP A 24 -0.23 -24.44 9.92
CA TRP A 24 0.13 -25.60 10.70
C TRP A 24 -1.07 -26.52 10.84
N PHE A 25 -0.79 -27.82 10.88
CA PHE A 25 -1.79 -28.87 10.98
C PHE A 25 -1.45 -29.79 12.16
N VAL A 26 -2.49 -30.36 12.76
CA VAL A 26 -2.41 -31.33 13.84
C VAL A 26 -3.21 -32.58 13.49
N ILE A 27 -2.76 -33.72 14.00
CA ILE A 27 -3.39 -35.01 13.78
C ILE A 27 -4.07 -35.43 15.10
N PRO A 28 -5.39 -35.29 15.22
CA PRO A 28 -6.08 -35.30 16.52
C PRO A 28 -6.06 -36.67 17.23
N TYR A 29 -5.80 -37.75 16.51
CA TYR A 29 -5.81 -39.13 17.02
C TYR A 29 -4.41 -39.68 17.34
N THR A 30 -3.37 -38.84 17.38
CA THR A 30 -2.02 -39.25 17.77
C THR A 30 -1.75 -38.85 19.23
N GLU A 31 -1.08 -39.72 20.00
CA GLU A 31 -0.77 -39.47 21.42
C GLU A 31 0.16 -38.26 21.65
N LYS A 32 0.88 -37.83 20.61
CA LYS A 32 1.76 -36.66 20.67
C LYS A 32 1.13 -35.52 19.87
N ALA A 33 0.90 -34.38 20.52
CA ALA A 33 0.47 -33.14 19.88
C ALA A 33 1.60 -32.53 19.02
N ARG A 34 1.92 -33.19 17.90
CA ARG A 34 2.90 -32.72 16.92
C ARG A 34 2.24 -31.81 15.89
N ARG A 35 2.97 -30.79 15.47
CA ARG A 35 2.56 -29.83 14.45
C ARG A 35 3.26 -30.13 13.14
N TYR A 36 2.49 -30.18 12.07
CA TYR A 36 2.97 -30.48 10.73
C TYR A 36 2.73 -29.32 9.78
N ARG A 37 3.53 -29.27 8.70
CA ARG A 37 3.35 -28.33 7.60
C ARG A 37 2.89 -29.06 6.35
N LEU A 38 2.07 -28.39 5.54
CA LEU A 38 1.66 -28.91 4.23
C LEU A 38 2.80 -28.77 3.21
N LYS A 39 3.24 -29.89 2.63
CA LYS A 39 4.20 -29.96 1.53
C LYS A 39 3.49 -29.89 0.18
N SER A 40 2.53 -30.78 -0.04
CA SER A 40 1.79 -30.89 -1.30
C SER A 40 0.45 -31.62 -1.14
N PHE A 41 -0.25 -31.82 -2.25
CA PHE A 41 -1.42 -32.69 -2.33
C PHE A 41 -1.07 -33.90 -3.19
N GLY A 42 -1.44 -35.08 -2.72
CA GLY A 42 -1.33 -36.31 -3.48
C GLY A 42 -2.55 -36.55 -4.37
N ARG A 43 -2.66 -37.79 -4.85
CA ARG A 43 -3.84 -38.28 -5.60
C ARG A 43 -5.06 -38.43 -4.67
N PRO A 44 -6.28 -38.57 -5.21
CA PRO A 44 -7.45 -38.98 -4.42
C PRO A 44 -7.16 -40.16 -3.51
N ALA A 45 -7.74 -40.21 -2.31
CA ALA A 45 -7.43 -41.25 -1.32
C ALA A 45 -7.73 -42.68 -1.82
N ASN A 46 -8.71 -42.85 -2.71
CA ASN A 46 -9.01 -44.13 -3.38
C ASN A 46 -7.99 -44.53 -4.46
N GLU A 47 -7.16 -43.61 -4.94
CA GLU A 47 -6.16 -43.85 -5.98
C GLU A 47 -4.71 -43.75 -5.47
N HIS A 48 -4.50 -43.05 -4.36
CA HIS A 48 -3.18 -42.86 -3.78
C HIS A 48 -2.73 -44.16 -3.10
N LYS A 49 -1.58 -44.69 -3.52
CA LYS A 49 -1.04 -45.97 -3.03
C LYS A 49 0.23 -45.74 -2.22
N TYR A 50 0.39 -46.54 -1.17
CA TYR A 50 1.63 -46.62 -0.38
C TYR A 50 2.12 -48.07 -0.37
N THR A 51 3.42 -48.21 -0.16
CA THR A 51 4.09 -49.51 -0.04
C THR A 51 4.03 -49.94 1.43
N LYS A 52 3.18 -50.92 1.75
CA LYS A 52 2.97 -51.38 3.14
C LYS A 52 4.07 -52.31 3.64
N ASN A 53 4.69 -53.05 2.73
CA ASN A 53 5.88 -53.91 2.84
C ASN A 53 6.48 -53.95 1.43
N GLU A 54 7.81 -54.04 1.26
CA GLU A 54 8.65 -53.77 0.05
C GLU A 54 8.15 -54.22 -1.36
N SER A 55 7.01 -54.88 -1.48
CA SER A 55 6.37 -55.31 -2.74
C SER A 55 4.84 -55.09 -2.83
N GLN A 56 4.12 -54.74 -1.75
CA GLN A 56 2.65 -54.60 -1.77
C GLN A 56 2.20 -53.13 -1.78
N GLN A 57 1.56 -52.72 -2.88
CA GLN A 57 0.91 -51.42 -3.05
C GLN A 57 -0.55 -51.51 -2.61
N ILE A 58 -0.97 -50.66 -1.68
CA ILE A 58 -2.32 -50.63 -1.13
C ILE A 58 -2.80 -49.17 -1.08
N THR A 59 -4.10 -48.94 -1.30
CA THR A 59 -4.66 -47.58 -1.39
C THR A 59 -4.88 -46.99 -0.01
N VAL A 60 -4.84 -45.66 0.14
CA VAL A 60 -5.08 -44.98 1.43
C VAL A 60 -6.43 -45.39 2.02
N VAL A 61 -7.46 -45.58 1.20
CA VAL A 61 -8.77 -46.11 1.66
C VAL A 61 -8.63 -47.49 2.28
N ASP A 62 -7.95 -48.40 1.59
CA ASP A 62 -7.75 -49.76 2.07
C ASP A 62 -6.86 -49.78 3.32
N PHE A 63 -5.90 -48.85 3.47
CA PHE A 63 -5.08 -48.71 4.68
C PHE A 63 -5.91 -48.55 5.94
N PHE A 64 -6.75 -47.52 5.92
CA PHE A 64 -7.48 -47.07 7.09
C PHE A 64 -8.59 -48.06 7.40
N ARG A 65 -9.18 -48.70 6.37
CA ARG A 65 -10.11 -49.80 6.55
C ARG A 65 -9.43 -51.02 7.18
N ASP A 66 -8.34 -51.50 6.61
CA ASP A 66 -7.75 -52.78 7.00
C ASP A 66 -6.93 -52.70 8.29
N THR A 67 -6.29 -51.55 8.53
CA THR A 67 -5.38 -51.38 9.68
C THR A 67 -6.12 -50.79 10.88
N TRP A 68 -7.04 -49.84 10.65
CA TRP A 68 -7.67 -49.04 11.71
C TRP A 68 -9.20 -49.24 11.80
N ASN A 69 -9.76 -50.15 10.99
CA ASN A 69 -11.21 -50.38 10.86
C ASN A 69 -12.02 -49.09 10.62
N TYR A 70 -11.41 -48.13 9.93
CA TYR A 70 -11.99 -46.81 9.70
C TYR A 70 -12.38 -46.63 8.23
N ARG A 71 -13.65 -46.33 7.98
CA ARG A 71 -14.20 -46.15 6.63
C ARG A 71 -14.18 -44.67 6.25
N LEU A 72 -13.28 -44.31 5.34
CA LEU A 72 -13.19 -42.94 4.84
C LEU A 72 -14.50 -42.51 4.14
N CYS A 73 -15.00 -41.31 4.47
CA CYS A 73 -16.22 -40.76 3.88
C CYS A 73 -15.94 -40.04 2.55
N TYR A 74 -14.78 -39.38 2.44
CA TYR A 74 -14.45 -38.51 1.32
C TYR A 74 -13.31 -39.08 0.46
N THR A 75 -13.49 -40.33 0.00
CA THR A 75 -12.45 -41.09 -0.73
C THR A 75 -12.00 -40.46 -2.05
N HIS A 76 -12.85 -39.63 -2.67
CA HIS A 76 -12.58 -38.90 -3.91
C HIS A 76 -11.71 -37.65 -3.71
N LEU A 77 -11.48 -37.22 -2.47
CA LEU A 77 -10.66 -36.06 -2.17
C LEU A 77 -9.17 -36.41 -2.14
N PRO A 78 -8.26 -35.49 -2.54
CA PRO A 78 -6.81 -35.72 -2.49
C PRO A 78 -6.31 -35.93 -1.07
N VAL A 79 -5.25 -36.71 -0.92
CA VAL A 79 -4.50 -36.79 0.36
C VAL A 79 -3.63 -35.54 0.54
N VAL A 80 -3.42 -35.13 1.79
CA VAL A 80 -2.45 -34.10 2.14
C VAL A 80 -1.10 -34.74 2.43
N GLU A 81 -0.04 -34.20 1.82
CA GLU A 81 1.34 -34.54 2.17
C GLU A 81 1.81 -33.57 3.24
N LEU A 82 1.95 -34.05 4.46
CA LEU A 82 2.44 -33.32 5.62
C LEU A 82 3.89 -33.69 5.91
N TYR A 83 4.65 -32.77 6.50
CA TYR A 83 6.00 -33.03 6.99
C TYR A 83 6.22 -32.35 8.33
N ASP A 84 7.12 -32.91 9.13
CA ASP A 84 7.61 -32.32 10.36
C ASP A 84 8.74 -31.32 10.00
N PRO A 85 8.69 -30.04 10.42
CA PRO A 85 9.77 -29.10 10.15
C PRO A 85 11.14 -29.56 10.66
N ASP A 86 11.16 -30.34 11.74
CA ASP A 86 12.38 -30.87 12.36
C ASP A 86 12.94 -32.09 11.60
N ASP A 87 12.10 -32.77 10.80
CA ASP A 87 12.48 -33.87 9.90
C ASP A 87 11.84 -33.72 8.51
N LYS A 88 12.50 -32.92 7.66
CA LYS A 88 12.03 -32.60 6.30
C LYS A 88 12.09 -33.77 5.31
N ASN A 89 12.80 -34.84 5.64
CA ASN A 89 12.97 -35.99 4.77
C ASN A 89 11.78 -36.95 4.88
N GLN A 90 11.07 -36.93 6.01
CA GLN A 90 9.88 -37.74 6.23
C GLN A 90 8.60 -37.00 5.77
N SER A 91 7.87 -37.59 4.84
CA SER A 91 6.55 -37.12 4.41
C SER A 91 5.46 -38.10 4.88
N TYR A 92 4.33 -37.56 5.32
CA TYR A 92 3.14 -38.31 5.73
C TYR A 92 1.98 -37.98 4.79
N PHE A 93 1.40 -39.00 4.16
CA PHE A 93 0.24 -38.84 3.29
C PHE A 93 -1.02 -39.22 4.05
N LEU A 94 -1.88 -38.24 4.33
CA LEU A 94 -3.08 -38.43 5.15
C LEU A 94 -4.35 -37.99 4.40
N PRO A 95 -5.49 -38.67 4.61
CA PRO A 95 -6.78 -38.18 4.13
C PRO A 95 -7.08 -36.79 4.71
N MET A 96 -7.65 -35.89 3.90
CA MET A 96 -8.02 -34.54 4.38
C MET A 96 -9.04 -34.55 5.54
N GLU A 97 -9.87 -35.59 5.64
CA GLU A 97 -10.85 -35.73 6.71
C GLU A 97 -10.24 -36.10 8.07
N LEU A 98 -8.96 -36.45 8.10
CA LEU A 98 -8.23 -36.92 9.28
C LEU A 98 -7.16 -35.92 9.75
N VAL A 99 -7.20 -34.68 9.26
CA VAL A 99 -6.21 -33.64 9.57
C VAL A 99 -6.92 -32.34 9.93
N ASN A 100 -6.55 -31.75 11.06
CA ASN A 100 -7.10 -30.48 11.52
C ASN A 100 -6.09 -29.34 11.34
N VAL A 101 -6.58 -28.14 11.04
CA VAL A 101 -5.77 -26.92 11.13
C VAL A 101 -5.53 -26.63 12.61
N ASP A 102 -4.28 -26.36 12.99
CA ASP A 102 -3.94 -26.04 14.38
C ASP A 102 -4.62 -24.73 14.83
N GLU A 103 -5.09 -24.68 16.06
CA GLU A 103 -5.85 -23.53 16.57
C GLU A 103 -4.93 -22.36 16.97
N GLY A 104 -5.48 -21.14 16.99
CA GLY A 104 -4.77 -19.94 17.46
C GLY A 104 -3.71 -19.40 16.49
N GLN A 105 -3.66 -19.89 15.25
CA GLN A 105 -2.71 -19.39 14.25
C GLN A 105 -3.11 -17.99 13.73
N PRO A 106 -2.19 -17.01 13.71
CA PRO A 106 -2.47 -15.71 13.13
C PRO A 106 -2.58 -15.80 11.60
N ASN A 107 -3.57 -15.11 11.02
CA ASN A 107 -3.62 -14.93 9.58
C ASN A 107 -2.55 -13.92 9.14
N LEU A 108 -1.56 -14.39 8.39
CA LEU A 108 -0.50 -13.56 7.83
C LEU A 108 -0.80 -13.07 6.41
N GLN A 109 -1.91 -13.50 5.81
CA GLN A 109 -2.34 -13.05 4.49
C GLN A 109 -3.08 -11.71 4.60
N PRO A 110 -2.97 -10.83 3.58
CA PRO A 110 -3.82 -9.66 3.47
C PRO A 110 -5.30 -10.06 3.51
N LEU A 111 -6.11 -9.32 4.26
CA LEU A 111 -7.56 -9.54 4.29
C LEU A 111 -8.19 -8.94 3.03
N THR A 112 -9.30 -9.51 2.57
CA THR A 112 -10.11 -8.87 1.53
C THR A 112 -10.79 -7.61 2.07
N SER A 113 -11.23 -6.70 1.19
CA SER A 113 -11.94 -5.47 1.60
C SER A 113 -13.18 -5.77 2.46
N GLU A 114 -13.92 -6.83 2.15
CA GLU A 114 -15.07 -7.29 2.95
C GLU A 114 -14.64 -7.84 4.32
N GLN A 115 -13.58 -8.66 4.36
CA GLN A 115 -13.03 -9.17 5.61
C GLN A 115 -12.47 -8.05 6.49
N HIS A 116 -11.80 -7.06 5.90
CA HIS A 116 -11.34 -5.85 6.59
C HIS A 116 -12.50 -5.07 7.20
N ALA A 117 -13.60 -4.86 6.46
CA ALA A 117 -14.79 -4.18 6.98
C ALA A 117 -15.42 -4.96 8.15
N LYS A 118 -15.58 -6.29 8.02
CA LYS A 118 -16.08 -7.17 9.08
C LYS A 118 -15.17 -7.17 10.31
N ALA A 119 -13.86 -7.26 10.11
CA ALA A 119 -12.86 -7.22 11.18
C ALA A 119 -12.89 -5.87 11.90
N THR A 120 -12.96 -4.77 11.16
CA THR A 120 -13.05 -3.42 11.73
C THR A 120 -14.29 -3.29 12.60
N ASN A 121 -15.48 -3.63 12.07
CA ASN A 121 -16.73 -3.54 12.83
C ASN A 121 -16.73 -4.41 14.10
N LYS A 122 -16.05 -5.57 14.07
CA LYS A 122 -15.92 -6.46 15.23
C LYS A 122 -14.87 -6.02 16.25
N THR A 123 -13.90 -5.18 15.86
CA THR A 123 -12.76 -4.78 16.71
C THR A 123 -12.84 -3.33 17.18
N VAL A 124 -13.88 -2.61 16.78
CA VAL A 124 -14.18 -1.28 17.29
C VAL A 124 -14.57 -1.37 18.75
N VAL A 125 -13.82 -0.67 19.61
CA VAL A 125 -14.09 -0.58 21.04
C VAL A 125 -14.29 0.90 21.38
N HIS A 126 -15.48 1.22 21.90
CA HIS A 126 -15.83 2.57 22.33
C HIS A 126 -15.07 2.96 23.61
N PRO A 127 -14.88 4.27 23.90
CA PRO A 127 -14.00 4.74 24.97
C PRO A 127 -14.35 4.14 26.34
N ASP A 128 -15.63 4.09 26.70
CA ASP A 128 -16.07 3.53 27.97
C ASP A 128 -15.83 2.02 28.09
N GLU A 129 -16.06 1.28 27.01
CA GLU A 129 -15.76 -0.15 26.97
C GLU A 129 -14.25 -0.41 27.04
N CYS A 130 -13.45 0.41 26.35
CA CYS A 130 -11.99 0.33 26.39
C CYS A 130 -11.48 0.59 27.81
N TYR A 131 -11.98 1.63 28.46
CA TYR A 131 -11.69 1.94 29.86
C TYR A 131 -12.04 0.77 30.79
N ARG A 132 -13.25 0.22 30.68
CA ARG A 132 -13.70 -0.94 31.48
C ARG A 132 -12.86 -2.19 31.22
N MET A 133 -12.45 -2.43 29.96
CA MET A 133 -11.59 -3.55 29.60
C MET A 133 -10.20 -3.40 30.21
N ILE A 134 -9.60 -2.21 30.19
CA ILE A 134 -8.31 -1.94 30.82
C ILE A 134 -8.40 -2.19 32.34
N ARG A 135 -9.45 -1.70 33.01
CA ARG A 135 -9.67 -1.99 34.44
C ARG A 135 -9.79 -3.48 34.72
N ARG A 136 -10.65 -4.18 33.98
CA ARG A 136 -10.84 -5.63 34.13
C ARG A 136 -9.53 -6.41 34.01
N VAL A 137 -8.74 -6.12 32.97
CA VAL A 137 -7.45 -6.79 32.77
C VAL A 137 -6.48 -6.47 33.91
N THR A 138 -6.49 -5.24 34.41
CA THR A 138 -5.64 -4.82 35.54
C THR A 138 -6.03 -5.57 36.82
N ASP A 139 -7.34 -5.71 37.09
CA ASP A 139 -7.88 -6.45 38.23
C ASP A 139 -7.56 -7.95 38.15
N GLU A 140 -7.72 -8.55 36.97
CA GLU A 140 -7.41 -9.97 36.71
C GLU A 140 -5.92 -10.29 36.92
N ARG A 141 -5.04 -9.33 36.63
CA ARG A 141 -3.58 -9.50 36.80
C ARG A 141 -3.15 -9.43 38.27
N ARG A 142 -3.97 -8.86 39.15
CA ARG A 142 -3.71 -8.75 40.60
C ARG A 142 -2.31 -8.23 40.93
N PHE A 143 -1.86 -7.15 40.27
CA PHE A 143 -0.50 -6.61 40.43
C PHE A 143 -0.11 -6.34 41.90
N LYS A 144 -1.06 -5.96 42.77
CA LYS A 144 -0.84 -5.78 44.22
C LYS A 144 -0.39 -7.06 44.95
N GLN A 145 -0.63 -8.24 44.37
CA GLN A 145 -0.30 -9.56 44.93
C GLN A 145 0.84 -10.24 44.14
N ASP A 146 1.50 -9.51 43.23
CA ASP A 146 2.57 -10.09 42.42
C ASP A 146 3.84 -10.26 43.28
N PRO A 147 4.30 -11.52 43.51
CA PRO A 147 5.43 -11.79 44.39
C PRO A 147 6.75 -11.26 43.82
N TYR A 148 6.83 -11.04 42.51
CA TYR A 148 8.02 -10.43 41.90
C TYR A 148 8.04 -8.94 42.19
N LEU A 149 6.92 -8.23 41.99
CA LEU A 149 6.85 -6.78 42.27
C LEU A 149 7.19 -6.48 43.74
N GLU A 150 6.63 -7.26 44.66
CA GLU A 150 6.93 -7.13 46.10
C GLU A 150 8.43 -7.31 46.38
N LYS A 151 9.06 -8.33 45.79
CA LYS A 151 10.50 -8.59 45.95
C LYS A 151 11.38 -7.44 45.43
N PHE A 152 10.92 -6.72 44.41
CA PHE A 152 11.59 -5.51 43.91
C PHE A 152 11.18 -4.23 44.65
N GLY A 153 10.31 -4.30 45.67
CA GLY A 153 9.81 -3.14 46.40
C GLY A 153 8.94 -2.22 45.54
N LEU A 154 8.30 -2.76 44.49
CA LEU A 154 7.49 -2.02 43.55
C LEU A 154 6.00 -2.21 43.87
N THR A 155 5.24 -1.12 43.80
CA THR A 155 3.79 -1.13 43.91
C THR A 155 3.17 -0.50 42.66
N VAL A 156 2.12 -1.10 42.15
CA VAL A 156 1.34 -0.57 41.02
C VAL A 156 0.01 -0.07 41.57
N ASP A 157 -0.30 1.20 41.31
CA ASP A 157 -1.65 1.71 41.55
C ASP A 157 -2.60 1.12 40.52
N VAL A 158 -3.65 0.45 41.00
CA VAL A 158 -4.68 -0.20 40.19
C VAL A 158 -6.07 0.37 40.45
N ASP A 159 -6.23 1.21 41.46
CA ASP A 159 -7.54 1.69 41.89
C ASP A 159 -7.98 2.89 41.01
N GLU A 160 -7.02 3.73 40.66
CA GLU A 160 -7.23 4.91 39.81
C GLU A 160 -6.32 4.91 38.58
N MET A 161 -6.86 5.35 37.45
CA MET A 161 -6.03 5.68 36.30
C MET A 161 -5.39 7.05 36.54
N LEU A 162 -4.20 7.24 36.00
CA LEU A 162 -3.47 8.50 36.10
C LEU A 162 -4.33 9.68 35.58
N MET A 163 -4.61 10.63 36.48
CA MET A 163 -5.34 11.85 36.18
C MET A 163 -4.35 12.93 35.77
N LEU A 164 -4.49 13.45 34.55
CA LEU A 164 -3.55 14.40 33.96
C LEU A 164 -4.24 15.72 33.63
N PRO A 165 -3.59 16.87 33.88
CA PRO A 165 -4.02 18.13 33.31
C PRO A 165 -3.83 18.06 31.78
N ALA A 166 -4.84 18.51 31.04
CA ALA A 166 -4.78 18.60 29.59
C ALA A 166 -5.24 19.98 29.14
N ARG A 167 -4.67 20.47 28.04
CA ARG A 167 -5.06 21.75 27.43
C ARG A 167 -5.82 21.48 26.15
N ILE A 168 -6.78 22.33 25.80
CA ILE A 168 -7.46 22.27 24.51
C ILE A 168 -7.00 23.48 23.71
N LEU A 169 -6.25 23.23 22.64
CA LEU A 169 -5.78 24.27 21.75
C LEU A 169 -6.96 24.92 21.00
N PRO A 170 -6.94 26.25 20.80
CA PRO A 170 -7.89 26.89 19.92
C PRO A 170 -7.71 26.39 18.47
N PRO A 171 -8.79 26.04 17.77
CA PRO A 171 -8.70 25.70 16.36
C PRO A 171 -8.43 26.96 15.52
N PRO A 172 -7.80 26.82 14.34
CA PRO A 172 -7.56 27.96 13.48
C PRO A 172 -8.86 28.49 12.86
N LYS A 173 -8.77 29.71 12.33
CA LYS A 173 -9.80 30.28 11.46
C LYS A 173 -9.61 29.77 10.03
N ILE A 174 -10.67 29.23 9.43
CA ILE A 174 -10.67 28.76 8.04
C ILE A 174 -11.22 29.88 7.16
N ILE A 175 -10.50 30.23 6.08
CA ILE A 175 -10.81 31.36 5.21
C ILE A 175 -11.21 30.83 3.83
N TYR A 176 -12.36 31.27 3.34
CA TYR A 176 -12.92 31.01 2.01
C TYR A 176 -13.26 32.33 1.30
N LYS A 177 -13.62 32.26 0.01
CA LYS A 177 -14.12 33.44 -0.73
C LYS A 177 -15.63 33.56 -0.65
N SER A 178 -16.12 34.78 -0.49
CA SER A 178 -17.57 35.04 -0.46
C SER A 178 -18.25 34.59 -1.75
N SER A 179 -19.42 33.94 -1.57
CA SER A 179 -20.28 33.52 -2.68
C SER A 179 -21.13 34.67 -3.26
N HIS A 180 -21.27 35.79 -2.55
CA HIS A 180 -22.25 36.87 -2.83
C HIS A 180 -21.65 38.07 -3.60
N GLY A 181 -20.60 37.87 -4.40
CA GLY A 181 -20.08 38.91 -5.30
C GLY A 181 -19.30 40.06 -4.64
N ALA A 182 -19.28 40.15 -3.31
CA ALA A 182 -18.30 40.97 -2.61
C ALA A 182 -16.92 40.31 -2.69
N GLN A 183 -15.89 41.02 -3.15
CA GLN A 183 -14.49 40.59 -3.12
C GLN A 183 -13.94 40.51 -1.67
N GLY A 184 -14.56 39.68 -0.84
CA GLY A 184 -14.25 39.55 0.58
C GLY A 184 -13.96 38.12 1.00
N ASP A 185 -13.02 37.99 1.93
CA ASP A 185 -12.72 36.75 2.64
C ASP A 185 -13.82 36.49 3.69
N VAL A 186 -14.26 35.24 3.79
CA VAL A 186 -15.24 34.78 4.79
C VAL A 186 -14.55 33.78 5.72
N ILE A 187 -14.80 33.93 7.02
CA ILE A 187 -14.20 33.09 8.06
C ILE A 187 -15.22 32.07 8.54
N GLU A 188 -14.93 30.79 8.31
CA GLU A 188 -15.67 29.67 8.86
C GLU A 188 -15.10 29.26 10.22
N ARG A 189 -15.98 28.95 11.17
CA ARG A 189 -15.60 28.53 12.52
C ARG A 189 -15.53 27.01 12.59
N VAL A 190 -14.43 26.51 13.13
CA VAL A 190 -14.27 25.09 13.43
C VAL A 190 -15.00 24.76 14.74
N GLN A 191 -15.87 23.76 14.69
CA GLN A 191 -16.60 23.21 15.83
C GLN A 191 -16.27 21.72 15.95
N ILE A 192 -15.66 21.32 17.07
CA ILE A 192 -15.28 19.92 17.34
C ILE A 192 -14.56 19.31 16.13
N GLY A 193 -13.53 20.01 15.63
CA GLY A 193 -12.71 19.56 14.50
C GLY A 193 -13.43 19.48 13.14
N LYS A 194 -14.61 20.10 12.97
CA LYS A 194 -15.34 20.15 11.69
C LYS A 194 -15.79 21.57 11.36
N TRP A 195 -15.95 21.87 10.09
CA TRP A 195 -16.56 23.11 9.61
C TRP A 195 -17.43 22.83 8.38
N TRP A 196 -18.21 23.82 7.94
CA TRP A 196 -19.08 23.70 6.78
C TRP A 196 -18.52 24.50 5.62
N LEU A 197 -18.69 24.00 4.39
CA LEU A 197 -18.35 24.72 3.16
C LEU A 197 -19.61 25.34 2.57
N ASN A 198 -19.92 26.57 2.99
CA ASN A 198 -21.04 27.34 2.44
C ASN A 198 -20.59 28.39 1.40
N ASN A 199 -19.29 28.49 1.18
CA ASN A 199 -18.62 29.55 0.44
C ASN A 199 -17.79 28.99 -0.73
N ARG A 200 -17.22 29.87 -1.55
CA ARG A 200 -16.41 29.47 -2.71
C ARG A 200 -14.97 29.17 -2.30
N PHE A 201 -14.30 28.34 -3.10
CA PHE A 201 -12.88 28.08 -2.90
C PHE A 201 -12.04 29.35 -3.06
N ASP A 202 -10.89 29.40 -2.37
CA ASP A 202 -9.97 30.53 -2.42
C ASP A 202 -9.44 30.81 -3.82
N LYS A 203 -8.97 29.74 -4.48
CA LYS A 203 -8.50 29.76 -5.86
C LYS A 203 -9.08 28.58 -6.62
N THR A 204 -9.76 28.87 -7.72
CA THR A 204 -10.34 27.85 -8.59
C THR A 204 -9.60 27.72 -9.90
N CYS A 205 -9.75 26.56 -10.53
CA CYS A 205 -9.30 26.29 -11.89
C CYS A 205 -10.44 26.50 -12.91
N GLU A 206 -10.06 26.69 -14.17
CA GLU A 206 -10.96 26.55 -15.32
C GLU A 206 -10.71 25.18 -15.97
N ILE A 207 -11.79 24.45 -16.25
CA ILE A 207 -11.77 23.13 -16.89
C ILE A 207 -12.39 23.26 -18.28
N ARG A 208 -11.59 23.11 -19.34
CA ARG A 208 -12.06 23.24 -20.72
C ARG A 208 -12.86 22.01 -21.14
N THR A 209 -12.31 20.83 -20.87
CA THR A 209 -12.78 19.54 -21.37
C THR A 209 -12.67 18.48 -20.28
N TRP A 210 -13.79 17.81 -20.00
CA TRP A 210 -13.84 16.73 -19.02
C TRP A 210 -14.88 15.68 -19.39
N ALA A 211 -14.67 14.45 -18.93
CA ALA A 211 -15.52 13.31 -19.26
C ALA A 211 -15.94 12.53 -18.01
N VAL A 212 -17.12 11.91 -18.10
CA VAL A 212 -17.60 10.91 -17.14
C VAL A 212 -17.68 9.58 -17.88
N VAL A 213 -16.97 8.57 -17.38
CA VAL A 213 -16.87 7.25 -17.99
C VAL A 213 -17.41 6.22 -17.02
N LEU A 214 -18.51 5.57 -17.39
CA LEU A 214 -19.00 4.40 -16.67
C LEU A 214 -18.26 3.16 -17.17
N VAL A 215 -17.66 2.42 -16.24
CA VAL A 215 -16.94 1.18 -16.49
C VAL A 215 -17.73 0.04 -15.86
N SER A 216 -18.11 -0.93 -16.67
CA SER A 216 -18.85 -2.13 -16.22
C SER A 216 -18.36 -3.38 -16.95
N GLU A 217 -18.52 -4.55 -16.34
CA GLU A 217 -18.27 -5.84 -17.00
C GLU A 217 -19.32 -6.18 -18.05
N ARG A 218 -20.53 -5.63 -17.92
CA ARG A 218 -21.68 -5.88 -18.79
C ARG A 218 -22.10 -4.61 -19.49
N GLU A 219 -22.94 -4.75 -20.52
CA GLU A 219 -23.58 -3.58 -21.10
C GLU A 219 -24.39 -2.84 -20.03
N PRO A 220 -24.22 -1.51 -19.89
CA PRO A 220 -24.91 -0.74 -18.89
C PRO A 220 -26.42 -0.78 -19.09
N ASP A 221 -27.17 -1.03 -18.03
CA ASP A 221 -28.62 -0.94 -18.09
C ASP A 221 -29.11 0.52 -18.09
N ASN A 222 -30.38 0.71 -18.42
CA ASN A 222 -31.01 2.04 -18.45
C ASN A 222 -30.96 2.78 -17.10
N ARG A 223 -30.92 2.06 -15.97
CA ARG A 223 -30.82 2.66 -14.63
C ARG A 223 -29.41 3.21 -14.40
N GLN A 224 -28.38 2.46 -14.77
CA GLN A 224 -26.98 2.86 -14.64
C GLN A 224 -26.67 4.09 -15.50
N ILE A 225 -27.20 4.12 -16.72
CA ILE A 225 -27.07 5.28 -17.62
C ILE A 225 -27.74 6.51 -16.99
N ARG A 226 -28.97 6.40 -16.50
CA ARG A 226 -29.68 7.53 -15.86
C ARG A 226 -28.93 8.06 -14.63
N LEU A 227 -28.51 7.18 -13.73
CA LEU A 227 -27.81 7.59 -12.51
C LEU A 227 -26.45 8.25 -12.80
N THR A 228 -25.75 7.76 -13.82
CA THR A 228 -24.50 8.37 -14.31
C THR A 228 -24.73 9.80 -14.80
N ARG A 229 -25.80 10.01 -15.59
CA ARG A 229 -26.20 11.34 -16.07
C ARG A 229 -26.61 12.29 -14.95
N ASP A 230 -27.46 11.82 -14.05
CA ASP A 230 -27.93 12.61 -12.91
C ASP A 230 -26.74 13.04 -12.04
N PHE A 231 -25.79 12.13 -11.81
CA PHE A 231 -24.56 12.44 -11.10
C PHE A 231 -23.71 13.47 -11.84
N ALA A 232 -23.54 13.33 -13.16
CA ALA A 232 -22.79 14.27 -13.99
C ALA A 232 -23.40 15.69 -13.93
N GLN A 233 -24.73 15.80 -13.90
CA GLN A 233 -25.40 17.09 -13.72
C GLN A 233 -25.19 17.67 -12.32
N ARG A 234 -25.38 16.86 -11.26
CA ARG A 234 -25.21 17.33 -9.87
C ARG A 234 -23.78 17.78 -9.58
N ILE A 235 -22.78 17.03 -10.05
CA ILE A 235 -21.39 17.43 -9.85
C ILE A 235 -21.06 18.71 -10.62
N SER A 236 -21.62 18.90 -11.81
CA SER A 236 -21.47 20.15 -12.58
C SER A 236 -22.05 21.35 -11.80
N GLN A 237 -23.25 21.20 -11.24
CA GLN A 237 -23.89 22.23 -10.41
C GLN A 237 -23.05 22.55 -9.17
N ALA A 238 -22.51 21.53 -8.50
CA ALA A 238 -21.64 21.70 -7.34
C ALA A 238 -20.31 22.39 -7.70
N MET A 239 -19.68 22.03 -8.81
CA MET A 239 -18.47 22.70 -9.32
C MET A 239 -18.74 24.20 -9.54
N SER A 240 -19.84 24.55 -10.20
CA SER A 240 -20.25 25.95 -10.41
C SER A 240 -20.53 26.68 -9.09
N LYS A 241 -21.22 26.02 -8.14
CA LYS A 241 -21.52 26.57 -6.81
C LYS A 241 -20.23 26.99 -6.07
N TYR A 242 -19.19 26.17 -6.13
CA TYR A 242 -17.91 26.43 -5.47
C TYR A 242 -16.93 27.28 -6.30
N GLY A 243 -17.34 27.73 -7.50
CA GLY A 243 -16.61 28.68 -8.33
C GLY A 243 -15.65 28.07 -9.34
N ILE A 244 -15.68 26.75 -9.56
CA ILE A 244 -14.94 26.10 -10.64
C ILE A 244 -15.67 26.41 -11.95
N ARG A 245 -14.93 26.96 -12.93
CA ARG A 245 -15.48 27.29 -14.25
C ARG A 245 -15.23 26.13 -15.21
N PHE A 246 -16.21 25.83 -16.07
CA PHE A 246 -16.06 24.84 -17.12
C PHE A 246 -16.83 25.24 -18.39
N ASN A 247 -16.25 24.90 -19.55
CA ASN A 247 -16.74 25.39 -20.85
C ASN A 247 -17.64 24.39 -21.59
N SER A 248 -17.75 23.16 -21.09
CA SER A 248 -18.53 22.10 -21.72
C SER A 248 -19.26 21.23 -20.69
N SER A 249 -20.45 20.76 -21.06
CA SER A 249 -21.11 19.65 -20.37
C SER A 249 -20.24 18.39 -20.49
N PRO A 250 -20.20 17.53 -19.45
CA PRO A 250 -19.40 16.33 -19.50
C PRO A 250 -19.87 15.40 -20.62
N ILE A 251 -18.93 14.81 -21.35
CA ILE A 251 -19.27 13.69 -22.23
C ILE A 251 -19.41 12.42 -21.38
N GLU A 252 -20.57 11.78 -21.49
CA GLU A 252 -20.85 10.45 -20.94
C GLU A 252 -20.35 9.38 -21.91
N LYS A 253 -19.39 8.55 -21.48
CA LYS A 253 -18.92 7.37 -22.24
C LYS A 253 -19.11 6.09 -21.43
N PHE A 254 -19.15 4.95 -22.14
CA PHE A 254 -19.25 3.62 -21.56
C PHE A 254 -18.09 2.76 -22.04
N ASP A 255 -17.43 2.08 -21.10
CA ASP A 255 -16.33 1.18 -21.40
C ASP A 255 -16.52 -0.17 -20.70
N ALA A 256 -16.10 -1.23 -21.39
CA ALA A 256 -15.93 -2.54 -20.76
C ALA A 256 -14.79 -2.49 -19.73
N ALA A 257 -14.96 -3.19 -18.61
CA ALA A 257 -13.96 -3.35 -17.55
C ALA A 257 -12.77 -4.24 -17.97
N VAL A 258 -12.10 -3.86 -19.06
CA VAL A 258 -11.01 -4.61 -19.69
C VAL A 258 -9.77 -3.69 -19.78
N PRO A 259 -8.58 -4.14 -19.36
CA PRO A 259 -7.38 -3.29 -19.32
C PRO A 259 -7.06 -2.58 -20.64
N GLN A 260 -7.19 -3.29 -21.77
CA GLN A 260 -6.93 -2.74 -23.10
C GLN A 260 -7.91 -1.63 -23.47
N THR A 261 -9.19 -1.80 -23.12
CA THR A 261 -10.25 -0.81 -23.38
C THR A 261 -10.00 0.47 -22.59
N ILE A 262 -9.65 0.35 -21.30
CA ILE A 262 -9.32 1.50 -20.45
C ILE A 262 -8.13 2.28 -21.00
N LEU A 263 -7.06 1.58 -21.40
CA LEU A 263 -5.88 2.22 -21.97
C LEU A 263 -6.19 2.92 -23.31
N ALA A 264 -6.92 2.24 -24.20
CA ALA A 264 -7.33 2.81 -25.48
C ALA A 264 -8.18 4.08 -25.28
N ARG A 265 -9.15 4.04 -24.36
CA ARG A 265 -9.98 5.21 -24.03
C ARG A 265 -9.16 6.36 -23.48
N MET A 266 -8.25 6.10 -22.53
CA MET A 266 -7.42 7.16 -21.97
C MET A 266 -6.55 7.82 -23.04
N ASN A 267 -5.97 7.04 -23.95
CA ASN A 267 -5.19 7.59 -25.06
C ASN A 267 -6.06 8.43 -26.01
N GLU A 268 -7.25 7.95 -26.35
CA GLU A 268 -8.22 8.70 -27.17
C GLU A 268 -8.58 10.04 -26.51
N LEU A 269 -8.95 10.03 -25.22
CA LEU A 269 -9.30 11.23 -24.47
C LEU A 269 -8.10 12.16 -24.31
N LYS A 270 -6.89 11.63 -24.16
CA LYS A 270 -5.66 12.44 -24.14
C LYS A 270 -5.42 13.15 -25.46
N MET A 271 -5.60 12.45 -26.58
CA MET A 271 -5.47 13.01 -27.93
C MET A 271 -6.54 14.08 -28.22
N GLN A 272 -7.71 13.95 -27.62
CA GLN A 272 -8.78 14.95 -27.65
C GLN A 272 -8.60 16.07 -26.59
N GLU A 273 -7.42 16.15 -25.97
CA GLU A 273 -7.07 17.18 -24.98
C GLU A 273 -8.01 17.26 -23.77
N TYR A 274 -8.56 16.14 -23.31
CA TYR A 274 -9.33 16.10 -22.05
C TYR A 274 -8.41 16.34 -20.85
N GLU A 275 -8.83 17.23 -19.95
CA GLU A 275 -8.06 17.59 -18.76
C GLU A 275 -8.38 16.67 -17.57
N VAL A 276 -9.65 16.25 -17.47
CA VAL A 276 -10.17 15.46 -16.33
C VAL A 276 -11.04 14.31 -16.80
N ILE A 277 -10.86 13.14 -16.20
CA ILE A 277 -11.73 11.98 -16.40
C ILE A 277 -12.27 11.48 -15.06
N ILE A 278 -13.60 11.42 -14.94
CA ILE A 278 -14.29 10.81 -13.82
C ILE A 278 -14.70 9.40 -14.21
N TYR A 279 -14.14 8.39 -13.56
CA TYR A 279 -14.52 6.99 -13.76
C TYR A 279 -15.54 6.57 -12.71
N ILE A 280 -16.69 6.06 -13.15
CA ILE A 280 -17.66 5.38 -12.29
C ILE A 280 -17.45 3.87 -12.49
N LEU A 281 -17.12 3.16 -11.42
CA LEU A 281 -16.76 1.74 -11.44
C LEU A 281 -17.93 0.92 -10.92
N ASP A 282 -18.55 0.13 -11.80
CA ASP A 282 -19.60 -0.82 -11.48
C ASP A 282 -19.02 -2.20 -11.15
N GLN A 283 -19.49 -2.82 -10.06
CA GLN A 283 -19.01 -4.11 -9.52
C GLN A 283 -17.48 -4.15 -9.31
N VAL A 284 -17.07 -3.78 -8.10
CA VAL A 284 -15.70 -3.37 -7.76
C VAL A 284 -14.68 -4.51 -7.88
N ASP A 285 -14.03 -4.60 -9.03
CA ASP A 285 -12.66 -5.12 -9.10
C ASP A 285 -11.67 -3.99 -8.81
N ASP A 286 -11.03 -4.07 -7.65
CA ASP A 286 -9.98 -3.14 -7.27
C ASP A 286 -8.86 -3.10 -8.37
N GLU A 287 -8.63 -4.17 -9.16
CA GLU A 287 -7.64 -4.17 -10.25
C GLU A 287 -7.87 -3.07 -11.30
N ILE A 288 -9.11 -2.86 -11.72
CA ILE A 288 -9.46 -1.81 -12.70
C ILE A 288 -9.16 -0.42 -12.13
N TYR A 289 -9.47 -0.19 -10.85
CA TYR A 289 -9.12 1.06 -10.17
C TYR A 289 -7.61 1.33 -10.24
N HIS A 290 -6.78 0.32 -9.93
CA HIS A 290 -5.33 0.47 -9.96
C HIS A 290 -4.80 0.67 -11.37
N LEU A 291 -5.38 0.01 -12.38
CA LEU A 291 -5.01 0.22 -13.78
C LEU A 291 -5.30 1.65 -14.22
N ILE A 292 -6.47 2.18 -13.91
CA ILE A 292 -6.83 3.58 -14.17
C ILE A 292 -5.81 4.52 -13.52
N LYS A 293 -5.41 4.24 -12.28
CA LYS A 293 -4.43 5.05 -11.56
C LYS A 293 -3.01 4.92 -12.12
N TYR A 294 -2.60 3.72 -12.51
CA TYR A 294 -1.32 3.48 -13.15
C TYR A 294 -1.22 4.20 -14.50
N PHE A 295 -2.21 4.04 -15.38
CA PHE A 295 -2.21 4.71 -16.67
C PHE A 295 -2.33 6.23 -16.53
N GLY A 296 -3.29 6.70 -15.72
CA GLY A 296 -3.51 8.13 -15.50
C GLY A 296 -2.32 8.83 -14.84
N ASN A 297 -1.82 8.33 -13.71
CA ASN A 297 -0.81 9.03 -12.91
C ASN A 297 0.63 8.77 -13.39
N ILE A 298 0.95 7.58 -13.92
CA ILE A 298 2.34 7.16 -14.21
C ILE A 298 2.64 7.17 -15.71
N LYS A 299 1.71 6.72 -16.57
CA LYS A 299 2.00 6.56 -18.02
C LYS A 299 1.61 7.76 -18.87
N ILE A 300 0.40 8.28 -18.70
CA ILE A 300 -0.20 9.27 -19.62
C ILE A 300 -0.16 10.69 -19.03
N GLY A 301 -0.24 10.81 -17.70
CA GLY A 301 -0.31 12.12 -17.04
C GLY A 301 -1.66 12.80 -17.28
N MET A 302 -2.74 12.15 -16.83
CA MET A 302 -4.10 12.67 -16.85
C MET A 302 -4.70 12.68 -15.45
N VAL A 303 -5.47 13.71 -15.13
CA VAL A 303 -6.18 13.80 -13.86
C VAL A 303 -7.38 12.85 -13.91
N THR A 304 -7.33 11.77 -13.14
CA THR A 304 -8.42 10.79 -13.03
C THR A 304 -9.05 10.82 -11.64
N GLN A 305 -10.38 10.67 -11.53
CA GLN A 305 -11.08 10.47 -10.26
C GLN A 305 -12.03 9.28 -10.37
N CYS A 306 -11.87 8.28 -9.51
CA CYS A 306 -12.72 7.09 -9.53
C CYS A 306 -13.79 7.17 -8.45
N ILE A 307 -14.99 6.70 -8.76
CA ILE A 307 -16.16 6.64 -7.89
C ILE A 307 -16.73 5.23 -8.00
N ARG A 308 -17.16 4.63 -6.90
CA ARG A 308 -17.85 3.35 -6.95
C ARG A 308 -19.32 3.59 -7.30
N PHE A 309 -19.89 2.75 -8.16
CA PHE A 309 -21.28 2.88 -8.59
C PHE A 309 -22.26 2.74 -7.42
N ASP A 310 -21.95 1.91 -6.42
CA ASP A 310 -22.78 1.72 -5.23
C ASP A 310 -22.99 3.02 -4.42
N GLN A 311 -22.04 3.95 -4.44
CA GLN A 311 -22.17 5.26 -3.80
C GLN A 311 -23.26 6.12 -4.45
N LEU A 312 -23.58 5.90 -5.73
CA LEU A 312 -24.69 6.57 -6.40
C LEU A 312 -26.05 5.97 -5.98
N MET A 313 -26.04 4.79 -5.37
CA MET A 313 -27.23 4.03 -5.00
C MET A 313 -27.53 4.11 -3.50
N SER A 314 -26.49 4.12 -2.66
CA SER A 314 -26.59 4.06 -1.20
C SER A 314 -27.11 5.34 -0.57
N ASN A 315 -26.85 6.50 -1.17
CA ASN A 315 -27.18 7.78 -0.56
C ASN A 315 -28.58 8.20 -1.02
N SER A 316 -29.59 7.55 -0.46
CA SER A 316 -31.00 7.86 -0.73
C SER A 316 -31.41 9.22 -0.17
N ASP A 317 -30.73 9.75 0.87
CA ASP A 317 -30.92 11.13 1.35
C ASP A 317 -30.15 12.11 0.43
N PRO A 318 -30.82 13.11 -0.19
CA PRO A 318 -30.17 14.15 -0.97
C PRO A 318 -29.01 14.85 -0.25
N ARG A 319 -29.09 15.02 1.07
CA ARG A 319 -28.05 15.69 1.87
C ARG A 319 -26.75 14.90 1.95
N GLU A 320 -26.84 13.57 2.03
CA GLU A 320 -25.67 12.70 2.03
C GLU A 320 -24.96 12.73 0.67
N MET A 321 -25.74 12.72 -0.43
CA MET A 321 -25.21 12.92 -1.77
C MET A 321 -24.51 14.26 -1.92
N ASP A 322 -25.11 15.35 -1.43
CA ASP A 322 -24.52 16.68 -1.52
C ASP A 322 -23.19 16.78 -0.77
N MET A 323 -23.10 16.18 0.42
CA MET A 323 -21.85 16.10 1.18
C MET A 323 -20.80 15.23 0.48
N TYR A 324 -21.21 14.11 -0.12
CA TYR A 324 -20.32 13.26 -0.91
C TYR A 324 -19.77 14.01 -2.13
N ILE A 325 -20.64 14.69 -2.88
CA ILE A 325 -20.28 15.50 -4.04
C ILE A 325 -19.37 16.67 -3.63
N GLN A 326 -19.65 17.33 -2.50
CA GLN A 326 -18.78 18.38 -1.97
C GLN A 326 -17.34 17.88 -1.76
N ASN A 327 -17.16 16.75 -1.06
CA ASN A 327 -15.83 16.16 -0.84
C ASN A 327 -15.14 15.75 -2.15
N LEU A 328 -15.92 15.35 -3.17
CA LEU A 328 -15.36 15.09 -4.50
C LEU A 328 -14.86 16.38 -5.17
N VAL A 329 -15.65 17.45 -5.13
CA VAL A 329 -15.33 18.74 -5.73
C VAL A 329 -14.11 19.38 -5.05
N GLU A 330 -13.97 19.26 -3.74
CA GLU A 330 -12.76 19.65 -3.00
C GLU A 330 -11.51 18.94 -3.54
N LYS A 331 -11.59 17.62 -3.81
CA LYS A 331 -10.48 16.85 -4.39
C LYS A 331 -10.19 17.25 -5.84
N PHE A 332 -11.21 17.60 -6.62
CA PHE A 332 -11.04 18.05 -8.00
C PHE A 332 -10.27 19.35 -8.05
N ASN A 333 -10.70 20.36 -7.31
CA ASN A 333 -10.05 21.66 -7.30
C ASN A 333 -8.57 21.54 -6.89
N ALA A 334 -8.28 20.75 -5.86
CA ALA A 334 -6.91 20.50 -5.40
C ALA A 334 -6.03 19.82 -6.48
N ARG A 335 -6.56 18.82 -7.20
CA ARG A 335 -5.82 18.16 -8.30
C ARG A 335 -5.57 19.07 -9.49
N LEU A 336 -6.42 20.06 -9.66
CA LEU A 336 -6.34 21.05 -10.72
C LEU A 336 -5.60 22.33 -10.29
N ARG A 337 -4.76 22.23 -9.24
CA ARG A 337 -3.90 23.32 -8.74
C ARG A 337 -4.68 24.50 -8.13
N GLY A 338 -5.95 24.29 -7.79
CA GLY A 338 -6.74 25.21 -7.00
C GLY A 338 -6.37 25.16 -5.52
N VAL A 339 -6.82 26.17 -4.78
CA VAL A 339 -6.71 26.27 -3.32
C VAL A 339 -8.11 26.31 -2.76
N ASN A 340 -8.47 25.32 -1.94
CA ASN A 340 -9.83 25.21 -1.40
C ASN A 340 -10.05 26.24 -0.30
N GLN A 341 -9.24 26.17 0.75
CA GLN A 341 -9.27 27.05 1.91
C GLN A 341 -7.90 27.58 2.26
N LEU A 342 -7.85 28.74 2.89
CA LEU A 342 -6.68 29.22 3.63
C LEU A 342 -6.90 29.02 5.12
N VAL A 343 -5.81 28.93 5.86
CA VAL A 343 -5.85 28.82 7.32
C VAL A 343 -5.07 30.00 7.88
N SER A 344 -5.70 30.76 8.78
CA SER A 344 -5.03 31.86 9.47
C SER A 344 -3.98 31.27 10.42
N LEU A 345 -2.71 31.24 9.98
CA LEU A 345 -1.60 30.83 10.84
C LEU A 345 -1.37 31.89 11.93
N MET A 346 -0.64 31.51 12.98
CA MET A 346 -0.42 32.36 14.14
C MET A 346 0.31 33.67 13.76
N PRO A 347 -0.09 34.82 14.33
CA PRO A 347 0.65 36.07 14.18
C PRO A 347 2.12 35.96 14.63
N ALA A 348 2.47 35.08 15.57
CA ALA A 348 3.86 34.83 15.98
C ALA A 348 4.71 34.22 14.85
N LEU A 349 4.09 33.42 13.96
CA LEU A 349 4.71 32.85 12.76
C LEU A 349 4.70 33.81 11.56
N ILE A 350 3.84 34.85 11.57
CA ILE A 350 3.59 35.79 10.46
C ILE A 350 3.68 37.28 10.92
N SER A 351 4.45 37.59 11.95
CA SER A 351 4.69 38.96 12.42
C SER A 351 5.20 39.84 11.24
N PRO A 352 4.95 41.16 11.22
CA PRO A 352 5.55 42.07 10.24
C PRO A 352 7.10 42.02 10.21
N LEU A 353 7.75 41.69 11.34
CA LEU A 353 9.20 41.35 11.42
C LEU A 353 9.52 39.96 10.83
N ALA A 354 8.52 39.08 10.77
CA ALA A 354 8.56 37.72 10.23
C ALA A 354 8.01 37.59 8.80
N ARG A 355 7.69 38.69 8.08
CA ARG A 355 7.39 38.63 6.62
C ARG A 355 8.57 38.12 5.79
N SER A 356 9.77 38.11 6.36
CA SER A 356 10.95 37.45 5.80
C SER A 356 10.95 35.93 5.99
N ASN A 357 10.13 35.37 6.90
CA ASN A 357 10.09 33.93 7.15
C ASN A 357 9.22 33.23 6.09
N ILE A 358 9.87 32.39 5.29
CA ILE A 358 9.27 31.60 4.23
C ILE A 358 9.38 30.13 4.67
N PHE A 359 8.26 29.61 5.18
CA PHE A 359 8.15 28.24 5.65
C PHE A 359 7.89 27.27 4.51
N MET A 360 8.58 26.13 4.54
CA MET A 360 8.27 24.96 3.73
C MET A 360 8.08 23.76 4.67
N PHE A 361 6.95 23.06 4.52
CA PHE A 361 6.59 21.92 5.36
C PHE A 361 6.79 20.62 4.63
N PHE A 362 7.47 19.67 5.27
CA PHE A 362 7.74 18.35 4.74
C PHE A 362 7.00 17.27 5.52
N GLY A 363 6.55 16.25 4.79
CA GLY A 363 5.94 15.05 5.32
C GLY A 363 6.64 13.83 4.78
N ILE A 364 7.03 12.92 5.66
CA ILE A 364 7.79 11.73 5.31
C ILE A 364 7.12 10.51 5.91
N ASP A 365 6.85 9.49 5.09
CA ASP A 365 6.34 8.20 5.54
C ASP A 365 7.05 7.06 4.82
N CYS A 366 7.31 5.98 5.55
CA CYS A 366 7.97 4.77 5.07
C CYS A 366 7.16 3.54 5.54
N THR A 367 6.76 2.69 4.60
CA THR A 367 6.10 1.42 4.92
C THR A 367 6.92 0.24 4.43
N HIS A 368 7.14 -0.71 5.33
CA HIS A 368 7.81 -1.99 5.05
C HIS A 368 6.80 -3.06 4.65
N ILE A 369 7.13 -3.83 3.62
CA ILE A 369 6.30 -4.94 3.16
C ILE A 369 6.75 -6.22 3.90
N THR A 370 6.06 -6.55 4.99
CA THR A 370 6.47 -7.59 5.97
C THR A 370 6.38 -9.05 5.49
N CYS A 371 6.07 -9.31 4.21
CA CYS A 371 5.71 -10.65 3.73
C CYS A 371 6.79 -11.42 2.95
N SER A 372 8.01 -10.89 2.76
CA SER A 372 9.19 -11.70 2.37
C SER A 372 10.50 -10.89 2.41
N HIS A 373 11.64 -11.58 2.56
CA HIS A 373 13.01 -11.01 2.59
C HIS A 373 13.45 -10.28 1.30
N VAL A 374 12.60 -10.19 0.28
CA VAL A 374 12.93 -9.68 -1.06
C VAL A 374 12.14 -8.42 -1.41
N ARG A 375 11.20 -7.98 -0.56
CA ARG A 375 10.30 -6.87 -0.92
C ARG A 375 10.88 -5.51 -0.55
N PRO A 376 10.75 -4.51 -1.44
CA PRO A 376 11.18 -3.15 -1.13
C PRO A 376 10.24 -2.51 -0.11
N SER A 377 10.80 -1.57 0.64
CA SER A 377 10.02 -0.59 1.40
C SER A 377 9.61 0.53 0.47
N ILE A 378 8.46 1.14 0.72
CA ILE A 378 8.00 2.30 -0.06
C ILE A 378 8.11 3.52 0.83
N VAL A 379 8.82 4.52 0.35
CA VAL A 379 9.00 5.81 1.02
C VAL A 379 8.35 6.89 0.18
N ALA A 380 7.61 7.80 0.82
CA ALA A 380 7.17 9.03 0.21
C ALA A 380 7.72 10.23 0.98
N VAL A 381 8.34 11.17 0.25
CA VAL A 381 8.77 12.47 0.73
C VAL A 381 7.91 13.52 0.05
N VAL A 382 7.20 14.31 0.85
CA VAL A 382 6.26 15.33 0.40
C VAL A 382 6.73 16.68 0.92
N GLY A 383 6.65 17.72 0.10
CA GLY A 383 6.97 19.10 0.50
C GLY A 383 5.87 20.06 0.03
N SER A 384 5.51 21.04 0.87
CA SER A 384 4.65 22.13 0.44
C SER A 384 5.30 22.88 -0.73
N LYS A 385 4.50 23.28 -1.70
CA LYS A 385 4.97 23.90 -2.95
C LYS A 385 4.68 25.39 -2.99
N ASP A 386 3.62 25.83 -2.34
CA ASP A 386 3.11 27.18 -2.42
C ASP A 386 3.20 27.89 -1.06
N SER A 387 3.22 29.21 -1.08
CA SER A 387 3.30 30.03 0.13
C SER A 387 2.10 29.88 1.06
N THR A 388 0.96 29.37 0.56
CA THR A 388 -0.22 29.06 1.39
C THR A 388 -0.13 27.69 2.07
N ASN A 389 0.85 26.87 1.70
CA ASN A 389 1.09 25.52 2.22
C ASN A 389 -0.10 24.56 2.03
N THR A 390 -0.93 24.79 1.03
CA THR A 390 -2.10 23.95 0.72
C THR A 390 -1.82 22.98 -0.43
N GLN A 391 -0.81 23.26 -1.25
CA GLN A 391 -0.38 22.41 -2.35
C GLN A 391 0.92 21.71 -2.04
N TYR A 392 1.00 20.44 -2.39
CA TYR A 392 2.13 19.58 -2.07
C TYR A 392 2.69 18.91 -3.32
N ALA A 393 4.02 18.80 -3.38
CA ALA A 393 4.73 17.98 -4.34
C ALA A 393 5.28 16.73 -3.64
N ALA A 394 5.24 15.58 -4.31
CA ALA A 394 5.67 14.31 -3.76
C ALA A 394 6.79 13.67 -4.58
N ARG A 395 7.64 12.91 -3.89
CA ARG A 395 8.58 11.95 -4.46
C ARG A 395 8.37 10.62 -3.77
N VAL A 396 8.23 9.56 -4.55
CA VAL A 396 8.00 8.20 -4.05
C VAL A 396 9.11 7.31 -4.56
N LEU A 397 9.68 6.49 -3.68
CA LEU A 397 10.76 5.57 -4.01
C LEU A 397 10.52 4.18 -3.41
N GLN A 398 11.20 3.21 -4.03
CA GLN A 398 11.31 1.85 -3.53
C GLN A 398 12.73 1.65 -3.00
N GLN A 399 12.83 1.18 -1.76
CA GLN A 399 14.10 0.90 -1.10
C GLN A 399 14.23 -0.59 -0.82
N PHE A 400 15.18 -1.25 -1.46
CA PHE A 400 15.41 -2.69 -1.27
C PHE A 400 16.30 -2.95 -0.05
N PRO A 401 16.01 -4.01 0.74
CA PRO A 401 16.90 -4.42 1.82
C PRO A 401 18.26 -4.87 1.26
N GLN A 402 19.35 -4.54 1.95
CA GLN A 402 20.67 -5.10 1.66
C GLN A 402 20.69 -6.58 2.08
N LYS A 403 21.43 -7.43 1.34
CA LYS A 403 21.55 -8.87 1.64
C LYS A 403 21.89 -9.08 3.12
N GLY A 404 21.02 -9.80 3.84
CA GLY A 404 21.22 -10.17 5.25
C GLY A 404 20.79 -9.12 6.30
N LYS A 405 20.23 -7.96 5.91
CA LYS A 405 19.70 -6.96 6.85
C LYS A 405 18.18 -6.87 6.75
N ILE A 406 17.51 -6.75 7.90
CA ILE A 406 16.09 -6.40 7.99
C ILE A 406 15.92 -4.95 7.52
N ALA A 407 14.77 -4.65 6.91
CA ALA A 407 14.40 -3.40 6.26
C ALA A 407 14.90 -2.14 7.01
N PHE A 408 15.42 -1.18 6.25
CA PHE A 408 15.94 0.08 6.79
C PHE A 408 14.81 1.05 7.10
N ALA A 409 14.72 1.52 8.35
CA ALA A 409 13.93 2.71 8.68
C ALA A 409 14.54 3.99 8.07
N ILE A 410 15.85 3.97 7.76
CA ILE A 410 16.58 5.11 7.20
C ILE A 410 16.31 5.23 5.71
N ILE A 411 15.97 6.43 5.26
CA ILE A 411 15.67 6.75 3.86
C ILE A 411 16.96 6.97 3.07
N ASN A 412 17.20 6.09 2.08
CA ASN A 412 18.30 6.26 1.15
C ASN A 412 18.06 7.48 0.25
N ASP A 413 19.13 8.21 -0.06
CA ASP A 413 19.12 9.36 -0.98
C ASP A 413 18.15 10.50 -0.62
N LEU A 414 17.76 10.63 0.67
CA LEU A 414 16.86 11.70 1.14
C LEU A 414 17.31 13.09 0.65
N HIS A 415 18.62 13.33 0.64
CA HIS A 415 19.28 14.52 0.08
C HIS A 415 18.70 14.92 -1.28
N LYS A 416 18.66 13.98 -2.25
CA LYS A 416 18.22 14.24 -3.62
C LYS A 416 16.77 14.72 -3.65
N TYR A 417 15.90 14.09 -2.87
CA TYR A 417 14.47 14.43 -2.86
C TYR A 417 14.21 15.78 -2.20
N VAL A 418 14.95 16.11 -1.14
CA VAL A 418 14.89 17.42 -0.51
C VAL A 418 15.34 18.49 -1.50
N VAL A 419 16.45 18.28 -2.21
CA VAL A 419 16.93 19.19 -3.26
C VAL A 419 15.86 19.41 -4.33
N GLU A 420 15.27 18.34 -4.86
CA GLU A 420 14.24 18.42 -5.89
C GLU A 420 12.98 19.17 -5.40
N LEU A 421 12.53 18.92 -4.17
CA LEU A 421 11.34 19.56 -3.62
C LEU A 421 11.58 21.06 -3.32
N ILE A 422 12.75 21.43 -2.79
CA ILE A 422 13.11 22.85 -2.59
C ILE A 422 13.19 23.57 -3.95
N ARG A 423 13.74 22.93 -5.00
CA ARG A 423 13.71 23.50 -6.37
C ARG A 423 12.28 23.69 -6.87
N VAL A 424 11.38 22.74 -6.62
CA VAL A 424 9.95 22.88 -6.98
C VAL A 424 9.32 24.08 -6.26
N PHE A 425 9.61 24.27 -4.97
CA PHE A 425 9.16 25.43 -4.22
C PHE A 425 9.75 26.73 -4.79
N SER A 426 11.06 26.77 -5.02
CA SER A 426 11.77 27.95 -5.54
C SER A 426 11.27 28.38 -6.91
N ASN A 427 11.02 27.42 -7.80
CA ASN A 427 10.48 27.69 -9.13
C ASN A 427 9.03 28.20 -9.07
N HIS A 428 8.29 27.85 -8.01
CA HIS A 428 6.90 28.27 -7.86
C HIS A 428 6.76 29.65 -7.21
N ASN A 429 7.60 29.96 -6.22
CA ASN A 429 7.51 31.18 -5.42
C ASN A 429 8.58 32.22 -5.79
N SER A 430 9.47 31.92 -6.74
CA SER A 430 10.63 32.75 -7.12
C SER A 430 11.56 33.11 -5.96
N CYS A 431 11.55 32.31 -4.89
CA CYS A 431 12.37 32.50 -3.69
C CYS A 431 12.65 31.16 -3.00
N LEU A 432 13.79 31.07 -2.33
CA LEU A 432 14.12 29.92 -1.48
C LEU A 432 13.44 30.04 -0.11
N PRO A 433 12.91 28.94 0.46
CA PRO A 433 12.41 28.95 1.82
C PRO A 433 13.57 29.12 2.81
N ASN A 434 13.36 29.80 3.93
CA ASN A 434 14.40 29.98 4.96
C ASN A 434 14.06 29.27 6.28
N LYS A 435 12.88 28.64 6.37
CA LYS A 435 12.46 27.79 7.49
C LYS A 435 11.94 26.46 6.94
N LEU A 436 12.57 25.35 7.30
CA LEU A 436 12.17 24.01 6.87
C LEU A 436 11.67 23.22 8.07
N VAL A 437 10.43 22.72 8.02
CA VAL A 437 9.84 21.92 9.10
C VAL A 437 9.49 20.53 8.57
N PHE A 438 10.14 19.51 9.11
CA PHE A 438 9.97 18.12 8.71
C PHE A 438 9.11 17.37 9.72
N TYR A 439 8.07 16.70 9.25
CA TYR A 439 7.31 15.73 10.02
C TYR A 439 7.51 14.35 9.42
N GLN A 440 8.08 13.43 10.20
CA GLN A 440 8.37 12.07 9.75
C GLN A 440 7.65 11.03 10.60
N VAL A 441 6.96 10.09 9.95
CA VAL A 441 6.36 8.95 10.64
C VAL A 441 7.47 8.02 11.12
N GLY A 442 7.65 7.94 12.44
CA GLY A 442 8.65 7.07 13.08
C GLY A 442 8.04 5.76 13.58
N LEU A 443 8.84 4.68 13.54
CA LEU A 443 8.43 3.36 14.01
C LEU A 443 8.77 3.17 15.49
N ASP A 444 10.04 3.36 15.88
CA ASP A 444 10.53 3.02 17.23
C ASP A 444 11.56 4.03 17.77
N ASP A 445 11.59 4.19 19.09
CA ASP A 445 12.44 5.19 19.76
C ASP A 445 13.94 4.89 19.60
N GLY A 446 14.31 3.61 19.46
CA GLY A 446 15.69 3.18 19.21
C GLY A 446 16.25 3.55 17.82
N SER A 447 15.45 4.21 16.97
CA SER A 447 15.87 4.66 15.63
C SER A 447 16.23 6.15 15.56
N PHE A 448 15.99 6.94 16.61
CA PHE A 448 16.14 8.40 16.58
C PHE A 448 17.58 8.87 16.34
N GLU A 449 18.57 8.26 17.00
CA GLU A 449 19.98 8.58 16.77
C GLU A 449 20.39 8.37 15.31
N LYS A 450 19.98 7.25 14.74
CA LYS A 450 20.24 6.93 13.33
C LYS A 450 19.54 7.89 12.37
N MET A 451 18.36 8.38 12.73
CA MET A 451 17.61 9.36 11.96
C MET A 451 18.35 10.72 11.95
N LEU A 452 18.81 11.19 13.11
CA LEU A 452 19.64 12.39 13.22
C LEU A 452 20.97 12.23 12.47
N ASP A 453 21.63 11.09 12.60
CA ASP A 453 22.94 10.86 11.97
C ASP A 453 22.89 10.77 10.44
N ASN A 454 21.81 10.24 9.88
CA ASN A 454 21.74 9.98 8.43
C ASN A 454 20.82 10.97 7.71
N GLU A 455 19.60 11.14 8.19
CA GLU A 455 18.56 11.88 7.49
C GLU A 455 18.69 13.39 7.70
N LEU A 456 18.88 13.83 8.95
CA LEU A 456 19.15 15.25 9.21
C LEU A 456 20.43 15.71 8.51
N ARG A 457 21.52 14.91 8.56
CA ARG A 457 22.74 15.22 7.77
C ARG A 457 22.49 15.24 6.27
N ALA A 458 21.57 14.42 5.74
CA ALA A 458 21.21 14.46 4.32
C ALA A 458 20.43 15.75 3.97
N ILE A 459 19.53 16.20 4.86
CA ILE A 459 18.81 17.46 4.73
C ILE A 459 19.78 18.65 4.77
N GLN A 460 20.70 18.68 5.74
CA GLN A 460 21.71 19.74 5.87
C GLN A 460 22.60 19.82 4.63
N ARG A 461 23.04 18.67 4.08
CA ARG A 461 23.79 18.63 2.82
C ARG A 461 22.99 19.20 1.64
N ALA A 462 21.69 18.89 1.56
CA ALA A 462 20.83 19.43 0.50
C ALA A 462 20.70 20.96 0.59
N CYS A 463 20.66 21.48 1.81
CA CYS A 463 20.68 22.92 2.07
C CYS A 463 22.04 23.54 1.69
N GLN A 464 23.16 22.90 2.03
CA GLN A 464 24.48 23.38 1.64
C GLN A 464 24.65 23.46 0.11
N GLU A 465 24.12 22.48 -0.64
CA GLU A 465 24.13 22.50 -2.10
C GLU A 465 23.32 23.69 -2.66
N LEU A 466 22.07 23.85 -2.21
CA LEU A 466 21.14 24.80 -2.80
C LEU A 466 21.35 26.26 -2.36
N TYR A 467 21.92 26.47 -1.19
CA TYR A 467 22.07 27.79 -0.57
C TYR A 467 23.53 28.25 -0.57
N ALA A 468 24.37 27.75 -1.48
CA ALA A 468 25.79 28.09 -1.53
C ALA A 468 26.07 29.62 -1.60
N HIS A 469 25.11 30.40 -2.13
CA HIS A 469 25.18 31.86 -2.23
C HIS A 469 24.15 32.59 -1.34
N ASN A 470 23.46 31.87 -0.45
CA ASN A 470 22.38 32.37 0.38
C ASN A 470 22.62 31.99 1.84
N GLN A 471 21.89 32.62 2.77
CA GLN A 471 21.88 32.17 4.15
C GLN A 471 21.23 30.78 4.24
N LEU A 472 21.85 29.86 4.97
CA LEU A 472 21.29 28.53 5.21
C LEU A 472 19.93 28.64 5.91
N PRO A 473 18.94 27.82 5.52
CA PRO A 473 17.65 27.80 6.17
C PRO A 473 17.74 27.16 7.55
N GLN A 474 16.90 27.59 8.49
CA GLN A 474 16.77 26.94 9.80
C GLN A 474 15.88 25.71 9.69
N ILE A 475 16.29 24.61 10.31
CA ILE A 475 15.61 23.32 10.23
C ILE A 475 14.94 22.96 11.56
N CYS A 476 13.70 22.48 11.50
CA CYS A 476 13.02 21.79 12.59
C CYS A 476 12.63 20.38 12.13
N PHE A 477 12.92 19.36 12.94
CA PHE A 477 12.69 17.96 12.62
C PHE A 477 11.88 17.28 13.72
N VAL A 478 10.67 16.87 13.35
CA VAL A 478 9.66 16.31 14.26
C VAL A 478 9.31 14.89 13.84
N VAL A 479 9.40 13.96 14.79
CA VAL A 479 8.93 12.58 14.61
C VAL A 479 7.49 12.46 15.07
N VAL A 480 6.67 11.79 14.27
CA VAL A 480 5.26 11.48 14.53
C VAL A 480 5.12 9.98 14.79
N LYS A 481 4.74 9.60 16.00
CA LYS A 481 4.52 8.21 16.39
C LYS A 481 3.02 7.92 16.41
N LYS A 482 2.56 7.22 15.36
CA LYS A 482 1.16 6.84 15.17
C LYS A 482 0.74 5.58 15.93
N ARG A 483 1.69 4.69 16.21
CA ARG A 483 1.44 3.39 16.85
C ARG A 483 2.04 3.39 18.25
N HIS A 484 1.18 3.50 19.25
CA HIS A 484 1.53 3.41 20.67
C HIS A 484 0.32 2.89 21.47
N HIS A 485 0.58 2.52 22.72
CA HIS A 485 -0.40 1.90 23.60
C HIS A 485 -1.13 2.90 24.51
N THR A 486 -0.70 4.16 24.57
CA THR A 486 -1.34 5.23 25.36
C THR A 486 -2.75 5.55 24.85
N ARG A 487 -3.73 5.60 25.75
CA ARG A 487 -5.12 6.02 25.47
C ARG A 487 -5.53 7.05 26.51
N PHE A 488 -6.38 7.98 26.08
CA PHE A 488 -6.86 9.07 26.92
C PHE A 488 -8.37 9.08 26.92
N PHE A 489 -8.93 9.38 28.09
CA PHE A 489 -10.36 9.41 28.31
C PHE A 489 -10.73 10.68 29.07
N THR A 490 -11.88 11.26 28.74
CA THR A 490 -12.52 12.22 29.65
C THR A 490 -13.53 11.48 30.51
N TRP A 491 -13.59 11.81 31.80
CA TRP A 491 -14.59 11.22 32.70
C TRP A 491 -15.83 12.11 32.76
N ASN A 492 -16.97 11.60 32.29
CA ASN A 492 -18.24 12.29 32.48
C ASN A 492 -18.86 11.89 33.81
N LYS A 493 -18.85 12.81 34.77
CA LYS A 493 -19.42 12.61 36.11
C LYS A 493 -20.94 12.39 36.10
N GLN A 494 -21.67 12.95 35.14
CA GLN A 494 -23.12 12.83 35.06
C GLN A 494 -23.54 11.45 34.54
N SER A 495 -22.90 10.97 33.48
CA SER A 495 -23.21 9.67 32.89
C SER A 495 -22.40 8.51 33.49
N ASN A 496 -21.43 8.81 34.37
CA ASN A 496 -20.50 7.85 34.96
C ASN A 496 -19.80 6.98 33.90
N GLN A 497 -19.39 7.61 32.79
CA GLN A 497 -18.82 6.94 31.62
C GLN A 497 -17.59 7.67 31.11
N ALA A 498 -16.66 6.88 30.56
CA ALA A 498 -15.48 7.40 29.89
C ALA A 498 -15.82 7.79 28.44
N ASN A 499 -15.46 9.01 28.05
CA ASN A 499 -15.68 9.56 26.72
C ASN A 499 -14.35 9.80 26.00
N ASN A 500 -14.43 9.92 24.68
CA ASN A 500 -13.30 10.39 23.89
C ASN A 500 -12.91 11.82 24.31
N ILE A 501 -11.61 12.12 24.24
CA ILE A 501 -11.10 13.47 24.40
C ILE A 501 -11.46 14.34 23.19
N GLN A 502 -11.49 15.65 23.39
CA GLN A 502 -11.90 16.60 22.33
C GLN A 502 -10.77 16.85 21.33
N PRO A 503 -11.09 17.20 20.07
CA PRO A 503 -10.09 17.73 19.13
C PRO A 503 -9.38 18.96 19.72
N GLY A 504 -8.07 19.06 19.50
CA GLY A 504 -7.20 20.08 20.08
C GLY A 504 -6.66 19.72 21.46
N THR A 505 -7.04 18.59 22.06
CA THR A 505 -6.50 18.17 23.36
C THR A 505 -5.00 17.86 23.23
N VAL A 506 -4.19 18.50 24.06
CA VAL A 506 -2.73 18.34 24.17
C VAL A 506 -2.35 17.90 25.57
N LEU A 507 -1.41 16.95 25.64
CA LEU A 507 -0.76 16.53 26.88
C LEU A 507 0.76 16.51 26.67
N ASP A 508 1.47 17.25 27.50
CA ASP A 508 2.90 17.51 27.39
C ASP A 508 3.61 17.52 28.75
N THR A 509 2.95 17.00 29.79
CA THR A 509 3.44 16.89 31.16
C THR A 509 3.26 15.47 31.67
N ASP A 510 4.08 15.05 32.64
CA ASP A 510 4.08 13.78 33.40
C ASP A 510 4.31 12.48 32.60
N ILE A 511 3.71 12.32 31.43
CA ILE A 511 3.73 11.10 30.61
C ILE A 511 4.61 11.21 29.36
N VAL A 512 5.35 12.32 29.24
CA VAL A 512 6.32 12.58 28.18
C VAL A 512 7.74 12.40 28.71
N SER A 513 8.70 12.26 27.80
CA SER A 513 10.10 12.06 28.16
C SER A 513 10.68 13.23 28.97
N LEU A 514 11.37 12.90 30.07
CA LEU A 514 12.00 13.88 30.99
C LEU A 514 13.01 14.81 30.31
N ASN A 515 13.60 14.38 29.20
CA ASN A 515 14.65 15.11 28.48
C ASN A 515 14.12 15.82 27.22
N GLY A 516 12.80 15.79 26.97
CA GLY A 516 12.27 15.89 25.61
C GLY A 516 11.35 17.07 25.35
N PHE A 517 11.44 17.57 24.12
CA PHE A 517 10.46 18.41 23.48
C PHE A 517 9.40 17.51 22.82
N GLU A 518 8.46 17.00 23.62
CA GLU A 518 7.52 15.94 23.25
C GLU A 518 6.09 16.22 23.75
N PHE A 519 5.08 15.85 22.96
CA PHE A 519 3.67 16.05 23.32
C PHE A 519 2.73 15.09 22.58
N TYR A 520 1.63 14.73 23.23
CA TYR A 520 0.48 14.11 22.59
C TYR A 520 -0.47 15.19 22.07
N LEU A 521 -1.01 15.01 20.86
CA LEU A 521 -2.06 15.87 20.31
C LEU A 521 -3.16 15.02 19.67
N ASN A 522 -4.39 15.24 20.13
CA ASN A 522 -5.61 14.70 19.52
C ASN A 522 -6.19 15.74 18.57
N SER A 523 -5.83 15.67 17.28
CA SER A 523 -6.21 16.73 16.33
C SER A 523 -7.62 16.55 15.72
N ASP A 524 -8.10 15.32 15.57
CA ASP A 524 -9.39 15.04 14.93
C ASP A 524 -10.49 14.61 15.91
N ALA A 525 -11.73 14.70 15.43
CA ALA A 525 -12.89 14.17 16.13
C ALA A 525 -13.05 12.68 15.81
N THR A 526 -12.81 11.84 16.81
CA THR A 526 -12.97 10.39 16.70
C THR A 526 -14.42 10.03 16.36
N ILE A 527 -14.64 9.55 15.13
CA ILE A 527 -15.97 9.15 14.64
C ILE A 527 -16.39 7.80 15.24
N GLN A 528 -15.44 6.87 15.37
CA GLN A 528 -15.72 5.51 15.78
C GLN A 528 -14.59 4.97 16.66
N GLY A 529 -14.97 4.25 17.72
CA GLY A 529 -14.05 3.66 18.69
C GLY A 529 -13.39 4.68 19.62
N THR A 530 -12.24 4.30 20.17
CA THR A 530 -11.46 5.09 21.13
C THR A 530 -10.39 5.91 20.41
N SER A 531 -10.28 7.20 20.79
CA SER A 531 -9.33 8.16 20.22
C SER A 531 -7.89 7.68 20.36
N ARG A 532 -7.06 7.99 19.36
CA ARG A 532 -5.62 7.67 19.34
C ARG A 532 -4.83 8.93 19.03
N PRO A 533 -4.53 9.76 20.04
CA PRO A 533 -3.76 10.98 19.86
C PRO A 533 -2.36 10.65 19.39
N MET A 534 -1.84 11.39 18.42
CA MET A 534 -0.49 11.16 17.93
C MET A 534 0.52 11.70 18.93
N LEU A 535 1.65 11.01 19.08
CA LEU A 535 2.79 11.50 19.84
C LEU A 535 3.76 12.20 18.88
N TYR A 536 4.12 13.43 19.21
CA TYR A 536 5.08 14.24 18.46
C TYR A 536 6.31 14.45 19.32
N LYS A 537 7.49 14.20 18.73
CA LYS A 537 8.78 14.42 19.39
C LYS A 537 9.68 15.25 18.49
N VAL A 538 10.06 16.43 18.96
CA VAL A 538 11.01 17.30 18.26
C VAL A 538 12.41 16.76 18.54
N LEU A 539 13.11 16.30 17.50
CA LEU A 539 14.46 15.76 17.61
C LEU A 539 15.53 16.83 17.34
N TYR A 540 15.19 17.85 16.56
CA TYR A 540 16.10 18.93 16.18
C TYR A 540 15.31 20.21 15.92
N ASP A 541 15.78 21.35 16.43
CA ASP A 541 15.15 22.64 16.16
C ASP A 541 16.16 23.80 16.18
N GLU A 542 16.42 24.37 15.02
CA GLU A 542 17.17 25.63 14.85
C GLU A 542 16.25 26.85 14.71
N ILE A 543 14.95 26.63 14.53
CA ILE A 543 13.98 27.72 14.34
C ILE A 543 13.73 28.43 15.67
N GLY A 544 13.82 27.70 16.78
CA GLY A 544 13.64 28.22 18.14
C GLY A 544 12.17 28.24 18.55
N PHE A 545 11.41 27.21 18.17
CA PHE A 545 10.02 27.05 18.58
C PHE A 545 9.93 26.83 20.09
N THR A 546 8.98 27.50 20.72
CA THR A 546 8.49 27.06 22.02
C THR A 546 7.57 25.86 21.86
N LEU A 547 7.31 25.18 22.97
CA LEU A 547 6.41 24.03 22.98
C LEU A 547 4.99 24.39 22.54
N ASP A 548 4.50 25.56 22.95
CA ASP A 548 3.21 26.08 22.49
C ASP A 548 3.21 26.39 20.98
N ASP A 549 4.31 26.93 20.44
CA ASP A 549 4.40 27.26 19.02
C ASP A 549 4.26 26.00 18.15
N ILE A 550 5.04 24.96 18.44
CA ILE A 550 5.03 23.74 17.62
C ILE A 550 3.73 22.94 17.81
N GLN A 551 3.15 22.93 19.00
CA GLN A 551 1.86 22.28 19.27
C GLN A 551 0.75 22.94 18.44
N GLN A 552 0.68 24.28 18.49
CA GLN A 552 -0.33 25.04 17.76
C GLN A 552 -0.13 24.95 16.24
N LEU A 553 1.12 25.03 15.78
CA LEU A 553 1.47 24.84 14.37
C LEU A 553 1.08 23.45 13.88
N THR A 554 1.43 22.40 14.62
CA THR A 554 1.06 21.01 14.31
C THR A 554 -0.45 20.89 14.18
N TYR A 555 -1.21 21.45 15.13
CA TYR A 555 -2.66 21.42 15.11
C TYR A 555 -3.25 22.19 13.91
N TYR A 556 -2.66 23.31 13.51
CA TYR A 556 -3.11 24.05 12.33
C TYR A 556 -2.86 23.29 11.03
N LEU A 557 -1.72 22.62 10.91
CA LEU A 557 -1.42 21.75 9.75
C LEU A 557 -2.39 20.57 9.63
N CYS A 558 -3.12 20.21 10.69
CA CYS A 558 -4.20 19.22 10.63
C CYS A 558 -5.51 19.76 10.00
N HIS A 559 -5.63 21.06 9.74
CA HIS A 559 -6.85 21.67 9.18
C HIS A 559 -6.72 22.09 7.70
N ILE A 560 -5.52 21.96 7.13
CA ILE A 560 -5.23 22.35 5.74
C ILE A 560 -5.36 21.17 4.76
N ASP A 561 -5.89 20.03 5.18
CA ASP A 561 -6.13 18.91 4.26
C ASP A 561 -7.19 19.30 3.22
N VAL A 562 -6.85 19.12 1.95
CA VAL A 562 -7.65 19.56 0.81
C VAL A 562 -8.80 18.61 0.45
N ARG A 563 -8.97 17.50 1.17
CA ARG A 563 -9.92 16.44 0.82
C ARG A 563 -11.20 16.46 1.65
N CYS A 564 -11.23 17.25 2.71
CA CYS A 564 -12.38 17.31 3.62
C CYS A 564 -12.41 18.60 4.46
N THR A 565 -13.62 18.93 4.90
CA THR A 565 -13.92 20.02 5.84
C THR A 565 -13.87 19.59 7.31
N LYS A 566 -12.81 18.85 7.66
CA LYS A 566 -12.55 18.40 9.03
C LYS A 566 -11.05 18.36 9.32
N ALA A 567 -10.70 18.54 10.59
CA ALA A 567 -9.37 18.29 11.08
C ALA A 567 -9.04 16.79 10.90
N ILE A 568 -7.84 16.51 10.42
CA ILE A 568 -7.32 15.15 10.27
C ILE A 568 -6.37 14.79 11.41
N TYR A 569 -6.18 13.50 11.64
CA TYR A 569 -5.46 12.96 12.81
C TYR A 569 -3.94 13.24 12.82
N VAL A 570 -3.38 13.84 11.77
CA VAL A 570 -1.95 14.10 11.58
C VAL A 570 -1.77 15.32 10.65
N PRO A 571 -0.65 16.07 10.69
CA PRO A 571 -0.41 17.16 9.75
C PRO A 571 -0.61 16.76 8.29
N ALA A 572 -1.24 17.63 7.49
CA ALA A 572 -1.47 17.42 6.06
C ALA A 572 -0.25 16.95 5.26
N PRO A 573 0.99 17.49 5.43
CA PRO A 573 2.15 16.96 4.70
C PRO A 573 2.38 15.46 4.97
N VAL A 574 2.23 15.03 6.22
CA VAL A 574 2.36 13.62 6.62
C VAL A 574 1.22 12.79 6.04
N HIS A 575 -0.02 13.30 6.11
CA HIS A 575 -1.16 12.62 5.54
C HIS A 575 -0.97 12.40 4.03
N CYS A 576 -0.49 13.41 3.30
CA CYS A 576 -0.13 13.30 1.90
C CYS A 576 0.94 12.21 1.67
N ALA A 577 2.00 12.17 2.48
CA ALA A 577 3.03 11.13 2.37
C ALA A 577 2.44 9.72 2.58
N THR A 578 1.63 9.51 3.63
CA THR A 578 0.93 8.25 3.90
C THR A 578 0.01 7.81 2.77
N LEU A 579 -0.68 8.75 2.12
CA LEU A 579 -1.52 8.46 0.96
C LEU A 579 -0.69 8.00 -0.25
N HIS A 580 0.45 8.65 -0.50
CA HIS A 580 1.36 8.25 -1.57
C HIS A 580 1.96 6.87 -1.32
N VAL A 581 2.38 6.57 -0.08
CA VAL A 581 2.87 5.24 0.31
C VAL A 581 1.79 4.18 0.10
N SER A 582 0.60 4.38 0.67
CA SER A 582 -0.52 3.44 0.54
C SER A 582 -0.87 3.18 -0.93
N HIS A 583 -0.96 4.24 -1.73
CA HIS A 583 -1.31 4.13 -3.15
C HIS A 583 -0.28 3.30 -3.94
N HIS A 584 1.01 3.56 -3.75
CA HIS A 584 2.06 2.83 -4.46
C HIS A 584 2.17 1.39 -3.96
N LEU A 585 1.92 1.14 -2.68
CA LEU A 585 1.90 -0.19 -2.10
C LEU A 585 0.86 -1.09 -2.79
N GLU A 586 -0.36 -0.58 -2.99
CA GLU A 586 -1.43 -1.30 -3.68
C GLU A 586 -1.08 -1.60 -5.15
N LEU A 587 -0.52 -0.61 -5.87
CA LEU A 587 -0.04 -0.80 -7.26
C LEU A 587 1.05 -1.89 -7.35
N HIS A 588 1.95 -1.92 -6.37
CA HIS A 588 3.00 -2.92 -6.29
C HIS A 588 2.46 -4.32 -6.03
N TYR A 589 1.57 -4.47 -5.05
CA TYR A 589 0.97 -5.76 -4.72
C TYR A 589 0.29 -6.41 -5.94
N LYS A 590 -0.44 -5.62 -6.73
CA LYS A 590 -1.24 -6.17 -7.84
C LYS A 590 -0.47 -6.40 -9.13
N SER A 591 0.45 -5.51 -9.47
CA SER A 591 1.36 -5.75 -10.59
C SER A 591 2.18 -7.03 -10.40
N GLN A 592 2.50 -7.39 -9.15
CA GLN A 592 3.19 -8.65 -8.83
C GLN A 592 2.24 -9.85 -8.69
N MET A 593 1.04 -9.70 -8.11
CA MET A 593 0.04 -10.78 -8.11
C MET A 593 -0.31 -11.22 -9.54
N SER A 594 -0.44 -10.27 -10.48
CA SER A 594 -0.59 -10.55 -11.90
C SER A 594 0.61 -11.30 -12.49
N LYS A 595 1.85 -10.92 -12.16
CA LYS A 595 3.06 -11.62 -12.61
C LYS A 595 3.21 -13.02 -12.01
N ASP A 596 2.97 -13.17 -10.71
CA ASP A 596 3.01 -14.45 -10.01
C ASP A 596 1.88 -15.38 -10.51
N MET A 597 0.68 -14.85 -10.74
CA MET A 597 -0.43 -15.60 -11.35
C MET A 597 -0.12 -15.97 -12.80
N ASN A 598 0.54 -15.10 -13.57
CA ASN A 598 0.98 -15.43 -14.92
C ASN A 598 2.10 -16.48 -14.92
N GLU A 599 3.05 -16.43 -13.99
CA GLU A 599 4.06 -17.48 -13.81
C GLU A 599 3.47 -18.79 -13.30
N ILE A 600 2.44 -18.74 -12.46
CA ILE A 600 1.72 -19.90 -11.95
C ILE A 600 0.79 -20.48 -13.03
N ASN A 601 0.13 -19.66 -13.84
CA ASN A 601 -0.65 -20.08 -15.01
C ASN A 601 0.25 -20.67 -16.09
N HIS A 602 1.46 -20.14 -16.27
CA HIS A 602 2.51 -20.78 -17.07
C HIS A 602 2.99 -22.11 -16.48
N LYS A 603 2.88 -22.33 -15.16
CA LYS A 603 3.18 -23.61 -14.49
C LYS A 603 1.97 -24.56 -14.37
N ALA A 604 0.75 -24.05 -14.58
CA ALA A 604 -0.50 -24.81 -14.52
C ALA A 604 -0.95 -25.36 -15.89
N LEU A 605 -0.15 -25.12 -16.93
CA LEU A 605 -0.24 -25.86 -18.19
C LEU A 605 0.02 -27.35 -17.90
N THR A 606 -0.86 -28.22 -18.40
CA THR A 606 -0.71 -29.68 -18.25
C THR A 606 0.67 -30.14 -18.73
N SER A 607 1.16 -31.26 -18.19
CA SER A 607 2.50 -31.82 -18.43
C SER A 607 2.89 -31.87 -19.91
N GLU A 608 1.93 -32.04 -20.82
CA GLU A 608 2.13 -32.02 -22.27
C GLU A 608 2.31 -30.62 -22.88
N GLN A 609 1.61 -29.60 -22.37
CA GLN A 609 1.71 -28.22 -22.85
C GLN A 609 2.99 -27.54 -22.34
N TYR A 610 3.42 -27.85 -21.11
CA TYR A 610 4.72 -27.40 -20.59
C TYR A 610 5.89 -28.01 -21.38
N ALA A 611 5.78 -29.27 -21.81
CA ALA A 611 6.76 -29.91 -22.68
C ALA A 611 6.83 -29.24 -24.07
N LYS A 612 5.70 -28.84 -24.67
CA LYS A 612 5.66 -28.11 -25.95
C LYS A 612 6.24 -26.70 -25.85
N VAL A 613 5.85 -25.90 -24.85
CA VAL A 613 6.34 -24.53 -24.67
C VAL A 613 7.82 -24.49 -24.28
N THR A 614 8.27 -25.46 -23.47
CA THR A 614 9.69 -25.62 -23.14
C THR A 614 10.47 -26.09 -24.37
N LYS A 615 9.94 -27.01 -25.19
CA LYS A 615 10.54 -27.36 -26.51
C LYS A 615 10.67 -26.12 -27.40
N GLN A 616 9.65 -25.28 -27.47
CA GLN A 616 9.63 -24.11 -28.36
C GLN A 616 10.57 -22.99 -27.91
N LYS A 617 10.68 -22.73 -26.60
CA LYS A 617 11.69 -21.80 -26.03
C LYS A 617 13.11 -22.35 -26.14
N SER A 618 13.29 -23.66 -26.07
CA SER A 618 14.58 -24.32 -26.30
C SER A 618 14.99 -24.20 -27.77
N LEU A 619 14.04 -24.41 -28.70
CA LEU A 619 14.22 -24.29 -30.15
C LEU A 619 14.65 -22.89 -30.57
N VAL A 620 14.02 -21.83 -30.04
CA VAL A 620 14.41 -20.44 -30.35
C VAL A 620 15.83 -20.12 -29.84
N ARG A 621 16.18 -20.57 -28.63
CA ARG A 621 17.54 -20.37 -28.07
C ARG A 621 18.61 -21.21 -28.78
N LEU A 622 18.25 -22.40 -29.30
CA LEU A 622 19.13 -23.25 -30.09
C LEU A 622 19.37 -22.63 -31.47
N ASP A 623 18.34 -22.09 -32.12
CA ASP A 623 18.45 -21.38 -33.41
C ASP A 623 19.31 -20.10 -33.29
N GLU A 624 19.14 -19.32 -32.21
CA GLU A 624 19.98 -18.15 -31.93
C GLU A 624 21.45 -18.53 -31.67
N ARG A 625 21.70 -19.59 -30.89
CA ARG A 625 23.07 -20.08 -30.65
C ARG A 625 23.71 -20.69 -31.89
N TYR A 626 22.92 -21.37 -32.73
CA TYR A 626 23.38 -21.92 -33.99
C TYR A 626 23.80 -20.80 -34.96
N LYS A 627 22.96 -19.78 -35.14
CA LYS A 627 23.27 -18.61 -35.97
C LYS A 627 24.55 -17.89 -35.51
N MET A 628 24.75 -17.78 -34.19
CA MET A 628 25.96 -17.19 -33.61
C MET A 628 27.21 -18.06 -33.86
N ILE A 629 27.10 -19.39 -33.87
CA ILE A 629 28.23 -20.28 -34.18
C ILE A 629 28.56 -20.23 -35.67
N CYS A 630 27.55 -20.26 -36.55
CA CYS A 630 27.76 -20.12 -37.99
C CYS A 630 28.43 -18.79 -38.34
N SER A 631 28.00 -17.67 -37.72
CA SER A 631 28.63 -16.36 -37.96
C SER A 631 30.10 -16.34 -37.52
N VAL A 632 30.43 -16.99 -36.40
CA VAL A 632 31.81 -17.10 -35.90
C VAL A 632 32.67 -17.98 -36.81
N VAL A 633 32.12 -19.04 -37.39
CA VAL A 633 32.84 -19.94 -38.30
C VAL A 633 33.09 -19.28 -39.66
N ASP A 634 32.11 -18.54 -40.19
CA ASP A 634 32.24 -17.82 -41.46
C ASP A 634 33.20 -16.61 -41.35
N GLU A 635 33.23 -15.91 -40.21
CA GLU A 635 34.15 -14.77 -40.01
C GLU A 635 35.60 -15.16 -39.75
N CYS A 636 35.88 -16.38 -39.28
CA CYS A 636 37.20 -16.69 -38.70
C CYS A 636 38.23 -17.39 -39.60
N GLN A 637 37.94 -17.78 -40.87
CA GLN A 637 38.85 -18.53 -41.76
C GLN A 637 39.87 -19.41 -40.99
N LEU A 638 39.35 -20.35 -40.19
CA LEU A 638 40.08 -20.97 -39.09
C LEU A 638 41.14 -21.96 -39.59
N ASN A 639 42.41 -21.55 -39.59
CA ASN A 639 43.59 -22.42 -39.74
C ASN A 639 44.10 -22.95 -38.37
N ASN A 640 43.23 -23.12 -37.38
CA ASN A 640 43.62 -23.54 -36.03
C ASN A 640 42.77 -24.73 -35.55
N ASP A 641 43.34 -25.93 -35.68
CA ASP A 641 42.68 -27.24 -35.47
C ASP A 641 41.97 -27.35 -34.10
N SER A 642 42.55 -26.77 -33.04
CA SER A 642 41.96 -26.81 -31.69
C SER A 642 40.62 -26.08 -31.59
N TYR A 643 40.41 -25.05 -32.39
CA TYR A 643 39.15 -24.29 -32.39
C TYR A 643 38.10 -24.99 -33.25
N LEU A 644 38.53 -25.57 -34.37
CA LEU A 644 37.68 -26.35 -35.26
C LEU A 644 37.12 -27.59 -34.55
N GLU A 645 37.94 -28.28 -33.75
CA GLU A 645 37.53 -29.43 -32.93
C GLU A 645 36.46 -29.06 -31.89
N LYS A 646 36.58 -27.88 -31.23
CA LYS A 646 35.56 -27.38 -30.30
C LYS A 646 34.25 -27.04 -30.99
N CYS A 647 34.31 -26.45 -32.19
CA CYS A 647 33.13 -26.22 -33.01
C CYS A 647 32.46 -27.55 -33.40
N CYS A 648 33.24 -28.55 -33.82
CA CYS A 648 32.76 -29.91 -34.14
C CYS A 648 32.05 -30.57 -32.94
N LEU A 649 32.62 -30.46 -31.73
CA LEU A 649 32.02 -30.98 -30.49
C LEU A 649 30.67 -30.32 -30.16
N ILE A 650 30.57 -29.01 -30.35
CA ILE A 650 29.33 -28.27 -30.09
C ILE A 650 28.26 -28.64 -31.11
N VAL A 651 28.62 -28.73 -32.40
CA VAL A 651 27.69 -29.12 -33.48
C VAL A 651 27.21 -30.57 -33.28
N ASN A 652 28.10 -31.52 -32.95
CA ASN A 652 27.69 -32.91 -32.66
C ASN A 652 26.77 -33.00 -31.42
N ALA A 653 27.08 -32.25 -30.35
CA ALA A 653 26.21 -32.20 -29.18
C ALA A 653 24.81 -31.67 -29.52
N MET A 654 24.73 -30.65 -30.40
CA MET A 654 23.45 -30.12 -30.88
C MET A 654 22.70 -31.12 -31.77
N LEU A 655 23.38 -31.81 -32.68
CA LEU A 655 22.78 -32.86 -33.52
C LEU A 655 22.22 -34.02 -32.69
N LYS A 656 23.00 -34.53 -31.72
CA LYS A 656 22.55 -35.57 -30.77
C LYS A 656 21.33 -35.14 -29.98
N TYR A 657 21.30 -33.87 -29.54
CA TYR A 657 20.14 -33.30 -28.87
C TYR A 657 18.92 -33.24 -29.82
N CYS A 658 19.09 -32.81 -31.07
CA CYS A 658 18.00 -32.77 -32.04
C CYS A 658 17.42 -34.16 -32.34
N ILE A 659 18.28 -35.18 -32.47
CA ILE A 659 17.90 -36.59 -32.68
C ILE A 659 17.14 -37.12 -31.46
N GLN A 660 17.65 -36.90 -30.25
CA GLN A 660 17.03 -37.36 -29.01
C GLN A 660 15.59 -36.84 -28.82
N PHE A 661 15.27 -35.68 -29.39
CA PHE A 661 13.95 -35.05 -29.26
C PHE A 661 13.08 -35.15 -30.52
N ASN A 662 13.49 -35.94 -31.52
CA ASN A 662 12.75 -36.29 -32.75
C ASN A 662 12.21 -35.04 -33.48
N LEU A 663 13.09 -34.07 -33.72
CA LEU A 663 12.75 -32.80 -34.33
C LEU A 663 12.72 -32.90 -35.86
N SER A 664 11.61 -32.49 -36.50
CA SER A 664 11.41 -32.46 -37.96
C SER A 664 12.31 -31.45 -38.72
N SER A 665 13.31 -30.89 -38.04
CA SER A 665 14.21 -29.83 -38.53
C SER A 665 15.66 -30.28 -38.65
N ILE A 666 15.98 -31.55 -38.37
CA ILE A 666 17.34 -32.10 -38.49
C ILE A 666 17.89 -31.91 -39.90
N GLU A 667 17.11 -32.23 -40.94
CA GLU A 667 17.54 -32.08 -42.34
C GLU A 667 17.87 -30.63 -42.72
N LYS A 668 17.16 -29.65 -42.15
CA LYS A 668 17.45 -28.22 -42.35
C LYS A 668 18.68 -27.75 -41.58
N PHE A 669 18.96 -28.38 -40.44
CA PHE A 669 20.12 -28.09 -39.63
C PHE A 669 21.39 -28.67 -40.26
N GLU A 670 21.37 -29.92 -40.69
CA GLU A 670 22.48 -30.55 -41.43
C GLU A 670 22.83 -29.80 -42.71
N ALA A 671 21.82 -29.36 -43.48
CA ALA A 671 22.03 -28.58 -44.70
C ALA A 671 22.70 -27.21 -44.48
N GLY A 672 22.67 -26.69 -43.24
CA GLY A 672 23.27 -25.39 -42.91
C GLY A 672 24.67 -25.47 -42.30
N VAL A 673 25.18 -26.67 -41.99
CA VAL A 673 26.51 -26.82 -41.36
C VAL A 673 27.59 -26.55 -42.40
N PRO A 674 28.56 -25.66 -42.12
CA PRO A 674 29.66 -25.39 -43.06
C PRO A 674 30.43 -26.67 -43.44
N GLN A 675 30.73 -26.83 -44.73
CA GLN A 675 31.36 -28.03 -45.30
C GLN A 675 32.68 -28.40 -44.59
N THR A 676 33.43 -27.41 -44.12
CA THR A 676 34.70 -27.57 -43.40
C THR A 676 34.53 -28.29 -42.06
N ILE A 677 33.45 -28.01 -41.33
CA ILE A 677 33.13 -28.69 -40.06
C ILE A 677 32.68 -30.13 -40.33
N LEU A 678 31.90 -30.37 -41.39
CA LEU A 678 31.47 -31.72 -41.76
C LEU A 678 32.65 -32.63 -42.14
N VAL A 679 33.64 -32.11 -42.87
CA VAL A 679 34.85 -32.85 -43.22
C VAL A 679 35.65 -33.22 -41.97
N HIS A 680 35.85 -32.27 -41.06
CA HIS A 680 36.65 -32.50 -39.85
C HIS A 680 35.93 -33.38 -38.82
N MET A 681 34.59 -33.32 -38.74
CA MET A 681 33.80 -34.26 -37.94
C MET A 681 33.95 -35.71 -38.43
N ASN A 682 33.99 -35.92 -39.75
CA ASN A 682 34.24 -37.24 -40.33
C ASN A 682 35.66 -37.75 -40.01
N GLU A 683 36.67 -36.88 -40.03
CA GLU A 683 38.05 -37.22 -39.62
C GLU A 683 38.13 -37.62 -38.13
N LEU A 684 37.34 -36.97 -37.28
CA LEU A 684 37.21 -37.28 -35.85
C LEU A 684 36.26 -38.45 -35.53
N LYS A 685 35.61 -39.05 -36.54
CA LYS A 685 34.61 -40.13 -36.42
C LYS A 685 33.43 -39.77 -35.49
N MET A 686 32.97 -38.53 -35.55
CA MET A 686 31.93 -37.93 -34.72
C MET A 686 30.58 -37.85 -35.40
#